data_AF-A0A1B3SKG0-F1
#
_entry.id   AF-A0A1B3SKG0-F1
#
_cell.length_a   1.000
_cell.length_b   1.000
_cell.length_c   1.000
_cell.angle_alpha   90.00
_cell.angle_beta   90.00
_cell.angle_gamma   90.00
#
_symmetry.space_group_name_H-M   'P 1'
#
loop_
_entity.id
_entity.type
_entity.pdbx_description
1 polymer ?
#
loop_
_entity_poly.entity_id
_entity_poly.type
_entity_poly.pdbx_seq_one_letter_code
_entity_poly.pdbx_strand_id
1 'polypeptide(L)'
;MKKLLLLMSSFMLTVSAGNLVFSCSRNEVEKVNLSSLKGDDLSIDIDSNTKTAAERAVINKINQTFSIKIVKNRDFDSKFFWSDGDETGNIKIIASNKSNLITGTATFSFKAKISSDKKQLAQIKNSNLGSISGKDNLPSLKLIITNLNDKNDNLNLTESDVDFSQDPTISSAIIQAKSSSASFTGSLKVTFTYTIVIEKKRLGEIDNKDLGNISDTEDLPSLKLLVSKLNIINDNLDLNVNEVKFIEQPSTSSAIIKAKKESTNFEGSVTLRYDYVRKFENLFNLSNIKEKEISSSDNAETSIKRKAAVIIESYASQAIENIDYKFDSYSQATATSDGSLTVIALQSSHYLINSFKFTIKYKTDLAKIINNILSFEEISLEKVKSKVDQVISSYNLFAKAGVDYDYGDYKAASKTTDGSIIVNAKTNSSYLINSVKFTLKYKVNLGSLPTNSIAIKSASFDSAKSEVQRIVSSYYSLAKIDVDYVLENYKAPSNDDDGYVLVKATDKSYYFYNLAVLTIKYNKNLADLKNITLKPSANIKDAASNSAKLEIIKFSSRAKEGVDYEFGNYVQPTQDSDGSLEIKALKSDGYLYNTTKFIVKYKTEEIVRKLSLSVIKNDDLKVSPSGNLESDVKKAVISRIASVLKINVKENEDIVFSGFKPSKVNGNTGSITVNAVQSSKLVEDGAQFITNYYGTIFKRVNLSAIDTTKVLFTPSRNTESIYIQLIEDFLDKNCKTPEKPVYGKDYTYRVSTKPNRVKKEKNGYTAENGTIIVEATSNSDWFVGWMRFQVKGEIRDLSEMNNVDKALVKAEVLEKYTKDKEFYKKYMTNYIENIMKEKYDMFAVLGVDYNIIIKDEDIPAKGKMGYIYIQPRLIQDSDLYRVITRLKVNLLMYCTCV
;
A
#
# COMPACT_ATOMS: atom_id res chain seq x y z
N MET A 1 70.92 -18.35 -0.37
CA MET A 1 71.03 -17.48 -1.55
C MET A 1 70.04 -17.91 -2.65
N LYS A 2 68.74 -17.68 -2.43
CA LYS A 2 67.66 -17.98 -3.40
C LYS A 2 66.82 -16.74 -3.77
N LYS A 3 67.37 -15.53 -3.52
CA LYS A 3 66.73 -14.24 -3.82
C LYS A 3 67.59 -13.32 -4.70
N LEU A 4 68.47 -13.89 -5.53
CA LEU A 4 69.30 -13.16 -6.49
C LEU A 4 69.01 -13.54 -7.95
N LEU A 5 67.82 -14.11 -8.22
CA LEU A 5 67.43 -14.63 -9.55
C LEU A 5 66.26 -13.88 -10.19
N LEU A 6 65.88 -12.69 -9.70
CA LEU A 6 64.71 -11.96 -10.22
C LEU A 6 65.02 -10.56 -10.79
N LEU A 7 66.30 -10.20 -11.01
CA LEU A 7 66.68 -8.84 -11.40
C LEU A 7 67.58 -8.72 -12.66
N MET A 8 67.60 -9.74 -13.53
CA MET A 8 68.39 -9.70 -14.78
C MET A 8 67.57 -10.17 -16.00
N SER A 9 66.36 -9.64 -16.16
CA SER A 9 65.54 -9.86 -17.35
C SER A 9 65.36 -8.57 -18.15
N SER A 10 66.42 -8.10 -18.81
CA SER A 10 66.35 -7.20 -19.98
C SER A 10 67.75 -6.83 -20.46
N PHE A 11 68.29 -7.55 -21.43
CA PHE A 11 68.86 -7.00 -22.67
C PHE A 11 69.33 -8.17 -23.54
N MET A 12 68.52 -8.43 -24.57
CA MET A 12 68.85 -9.29 -25.71
C MET A 12 70.02 -8.69 -26.50
N LEU A 13 70.96 -9.52 -26.96
CA LEU A 13 71.52 -9.42 -28.31
C LEU A 13 72.07 -10.79 -28.74
N THR A 14 71.51 -11.24 -29.86
CA THR A 14 71.74 -12.47 -30.63
C THR A 14 73.12 -12.50 -31.30
N VAL A 15 73.85 -13.62 -31.25
CA VAL A 15 74.69 -14.10 -32.38
C VAL A 15 74.73 -15.63 -32.40
N SER A 16 74.71 -16.13 -33.63
CA SER A 16 74.54 -17.46 -34.22
C SER A 16 75.43 -18.62 -33.73
N ALA A 17 74.88 -19.82 -33.93
CA ALA A 17 75.47 -21.13 -33.78
C ALA A 17 76.74 -21.37 -34.62
N GLY A 18 77.69 -22.09 -34.03
CA GLY A 18 78.78 -22.78 -34.71
C GLY A 18 78.92 -24.20 -34.14
N ASN A 19 78.56 -25.21 -34.96
CA ASN A 19 78.80 -26.62 -34.65
C ASN A 19 80.31 -26.90 -34.71
N LEU A 20 80.89 -27.38 -33.60
CA LEU A 20 82.18 -28.08 -33.61
C LEU A 20 81.99 -29.45 -32.97
N VAL A 21 81.94 -30.47 -33.82
CA VAL A 21 82.04 -31.87 -33.45
C VAL A 21 83.52 -32.14 -33.12
N PHE A 22 83.84 -32.39 -31.84
CA PHE A 22 85.10 -33.00 -31.43
C PHE A 22 84.90 -34.50 -31.21
N SER A 23 85.35 -35.29 -32.20
CA SER A 23 85.67 -36.70 -32.02
C SER A 23 86.95 -36.80 -31.20
N CYS A 24 86.86 -37.30 -29.96
CA CYS A 24 88.04 -37.72 -29.20
C CYS A 24 88.07 -39.24 -29.14
N SER A 25 88.98 -39.84 -29.92
CA SER A 25 89.46 -41.21 -29.70
C SER A 25 89.95 -41.36 -28.27
N ARG A 26 89.28 -42.19 -27.47
CA ARG A 26 89.78 -42.63 -26.16
C ARG A 26 90.97 -43.55 -26.40
N ASN A 27 92.18 -43.02 -26.28
CA ASN A 27 93.31 -43.83 -25.86
C ASN A 27 93.12 -44.06 -24.36
N GLU A 28 92.82 -45.30 -23.95
CA GLU A 28 92.83 -45.66 -22.53
C GLU A 28 94.26 -45.41 -22.01
N VAL A 29 94.40 -44.38 -21.15
CA VAL A 29 95.66 -44.12 -20.47
C VAL A 29 95.89 -45.28 -19.52
N GLU A 30 96.93 -46.07 -19.78
CA GLU A 30 97.32 -47.20 -18.94
C GLU A 30 97.60 -46.71 -17.52
N LYS A 31 96.85 -47.22 -16.54
CA LYS A 31 96.97 -46.78 -15.15
C LYS A 31 98.26 -47.31 -14.56
N VAL A 32 99.01 -46.44 -13.89
CA VAL A 32 100.25 -46.83 -13.20
C VAL A 32 99.94 -47.57 -11.90
N ASN A 33 100.52 -48.75 -11.70
CA ASN A 33 100.33 -49.51 -10.46
C ASN A 33 101.36 -49.09 -9.40
N LEU A 34 100.90 -48.50 -8.29
CA LEU A 34 101.74 -48.04 -7.18
C LEU A 34 102.57 -49.16 -6.55
N SER A 35 102.10 -50.42 -6.62
CA SER A 35 102.86 -51.58 -6.12
C SER A 35 104.15 -51.86 -6.92
N SER A 36 104.38 -51.15 -8.03
CA SER A 36 105.63 -51.23 -8.80
C SER A 36 106.80 -50.46 -8.16
N LEU A 37 106.53 -49.52 -7.25
CA LEU A 37 107.55 -48.76 -6.51
C LEU A 37 108.33 -49.70 -5.58
N LYS A 38 109.66 -49.64 -5.60
CA LYS A 38 110.55 -50.51 -4.79
C LYS A 38 111.77 -49.73 -4.28
N GLY A 39 112.36 -50.20 -3.19
CA GLY A 39 113.62 -49.65 -2.65
C GLY A 39 113.50 -48.16 -2.33
N ASP A 40 114.43 -47.37 -2.86
CA ASP A 40 114.56 -45.92 -2.61
C ASP A 40 113.36 -45.11 -3.11
N ASP A 41 112.52 -45.67 -3.98
CA ASP A 41 111.26 -45.03 -4.38
C ASP A 41 110.27 -44.89 -3.23
N LEU A 42 110.39 -45.74 -2.21
CA LEU A 42 109.54 -45.74 -1.03
C LEU A 42 110.12 -44.94 0.14
N SER A 43 111.22 -44.21 -0.07
CA SER A 43 111.77 -43.28 0.94
C SER A 43 111.50 -41.83 0.53
N ILE A 44 111.04 -41.02 1.47
CA ILE A 44 110.73 -39.60 1.25
C ILE A 44 111.32 -38.73 2.36
N ASP A 45 111.79 -37.55 1.98
CA ASP A 45 112.18 -36.50 2.93
C ASP A 45 110.98 -35.59 3.22
N ILE A 46 110.76 -35.29 4.50
CA ILE A 46 109.66 -34.46 4.95
C ILE A 46 110.17 -33.21 5.69
N ASP A 47 109.51 -32.08 5.45
CA ASP A 47 109.92 -30.80 6.04
C ASP A 47 109.50 -30.65 7.51
N SER A 48 108.50 -31.41 7.94
CA SER A 48 108.00 -31.48 9.32
C SER A 48 107.35 -32.83 9.57
N ASN A 49 107.31 -33.29 10.83
CA ASN A 49 106.71 -34.58 11.21
C ASN A 49 105.16 -34.52 11.20
N THR A 50 104.55 -33.99 10.15
CA THR A 50 103.10 -33.85 10.00
C THR A 50 102.59 -34.69 8.83
N LYS A 51 101.34 -35.16 8.93
CA LYS A 51 100.65 -35.88 7.86
C LYS A 51 100.67 -35.12 6.54
N THR A 52 100.44 -33.80 6.57
CA THR A 52 100.39 -32.96 5.36
C THR A 52 101.75 -32.85 4.67
N ALA A 53 102.85 -32.75 5.45
CA ALA A 53 104.19 -32.74 4.88
C ALA A 53 104.52 -34.08 4.20
N ALA A 54 104.20 -35.20 4.86
CA ALA A 54 104.39 -36.53 4.30
C ALA A 54 103.55 -36.75 3.01
N GLU A 55 102.28 -36.33 3.00
CA GLU A 55 101.44 -36.42 1.80
C GLU A 55 101.98 -35.61 0.63
N ARG A 56 102.49 -34.40 0.88
CA ARG A 56 103.09 -33.55 -0.15
C ARG A 56 104.35 -34.19 -0.72
N ALA A 57 105.22 -34.73 0.14
CA ALA A 57 106.44 -35.41 -0.28
C ALA A 57 106.13 -36.66 -1.12
N VAL A 58 105.14 -37.46 -0.72
CA VAL A 58 104.63 -38.57 -1.51
C VAL A 58 104.12 -38.13 -2.88
N ILE A 59 103.26 -37.10 -2.95
CA ILE A 59 102.70 -36.62 -4.21
C ILE A 59 103.83 -36.20 -5.15
N ASN A 60 104.80 -35.46 -4.64
CA ASN A 60 105.96 -35.03 -5.42
C ASN A 60 106.76 -36.24 -5.92
N LYS A 61 107.01 -37.24 -5.06
CA LYS A 61 107.73 -38.46 -5.43
C LYS A 61 107.00 -39.24 -6.53
N ILE A 62 105.70 -39.50 -6.38
CA ILE A 62 104.90 -40.22 -7.39
C ILE A 62 104.82 -39.44 -8.70
N ASN A 63 104.60 -38.12 -8.63
CA ASN A 63 104.53 -37.27 -9.83
C ASN A 63 105.86 -37.27 -10.58
N GLN A 64 106.98 -37.24 -9.87
CA GLN A 64 108.31 -37.28 -10.46
C GLN A 64 108.62 -38.65 -11.06
N THR A 65 108.37 -39.75 -10.33
CA THR A 65 108.70 -41.10 -10.78
C THR A 65 107.92 -41.52 -12.02
N PHE A 66 106.64 -41.17 -12.09
CA PHE A 66 105.77 -41.62 -13.19
C PHE A 66 105.41 -40.52 -14.18
N SER A 67 105.90 -39.29 -13.98
CA SER A 67 105.56 -38.12 -14.82
C SER A 67 104.05 -37.88 -14.95
N ILE A 68 103.29 -38.20 -13.89
CA ILE A 68 101.84 -37.97 -13.79
C ILE A 68 101.55 -36.88 -12.76
N LYS A 69 100.31 -36.39 -12.71
CA LYS A 69 99.87 -35.42 -11.69
C LYS A 69 98.70 -35.99 -10.88
N ILE A 70 99.01 -36.65 -9.76
CA ILE A 70 98.01 -37.19 -8.85
C ILE A 70 97.51 -36.13 -7.86
N VAL A 71 96.22 -36.21 -7.51
CA VAL A 71 95.55 -35.31 -6.58
C VAL A 71 94.88 -36.12 -5.47
N LYS A 72 95.10 -35.73 -4.21
CA LYS A 72 94.50 -36.36 -3.03
C LYS A 72 92.97 -36.35 -3.10
N ASN A 73 92.31 -37.40 -2.59
CA ASN A 73 90.85 -37.65 -2.60
C ASN A 73 90.26 -37.91 -3.99
N ARG A 74 90.98 -37.58 -5.07
CA ARG A 74 90.60 -37.97 -6.44
C ARG A 74 91.34 -39.23 -6.88
N ASP A 75 92.65 -39.25 -6.67
CA ASP A 75 93.53 -40.29 -7.17
C ASP A 75 93.96 -41.28 -6.08
N PHE A 76 93.99 -40.87 -4.81
CA PHE A 76 94.37 -41.73 -3.69
C PHE A 76 93.84 -41.24 -2.35
N ASP A 77 93.81 -42.17 -1.38
CA ASP A 77 93.66 -41.94 0.05
C ASP A 77 94.94 -42.30 0.81
N SER A 78 95.13 -41.76 2.02
CA SER A 78 96.34 -41.93 2.82
C SER A 78 96.07 -42.35 4.27
N LYS A 79 96.89 -43.28 4.79
CA LYS A 79 96.98 -43.63 6.21
C LYS A 79 98.38 -43.27 6.71
N PHE A 80 98.43 -42.33 7.65
CA PHE A 80 99.68 -41.81 8.22
C PHE A 80 99.90 -42.42 9.60
N PHE A 81 101.09 -42.96 9.83
CA PHE A 81 101.49 -43.56 11.10
C PHE A 81 102.75 -42.86 11.59
N TRP A 82 102.64 -42.26 12.76
CA TRP A 82 103.70 -41.59 13.48
C TRP A 82 103.50 -41.84 14.97
N SER A 83 104.55 -42.24 15.67
CA SER A 83 104.59 -42.36 17.12
C SER A 83 105.58 -41.33 17.66
N ASP A 84 105.14 -40.51 18.61
CA ASP A 84 106.03 -39.55 19.26
C ASP A 84 107.12 -40.31 20.03
N GLY A 85 108.35 -40.30 19.49
CA GLY A 85 109.51 -41.00 20.05
C GLY A 85 110.27 -41.86 19.05
N ASP A 86 109.68 -42.19 17.89
CA ASP A 86 110.35 -42.98 16.85
C ASP A 86 111.17 -42.09 15.90
N GLU A 87 112.35 -42.58 15.50
CA GLU A 87 113.20 -41.88 14.51
C GLU A 87 112.65 -41.97 13.08
N THR A 88 111.64 -42.81 12.85
CA THR A 88 111.04 -43.06 11.53
C THR A 88 109.52 -43.12 11.57
N GLY A 89 108.88 -42.53 10.58
CA GLY A 89 107.43 -42.64 10.35
C GLY A 89 107.11 -43.24 8.99
N ASN A 90 105.84 -43.57 8.78
CA ASN A 90 105.40 -44.08 7.48
C ASN A 90 104.02 -43.56 7.05
N ILE A 91 103.81 -43.52 5.74
CA ILE A 91 102.55 -43.14 5.11
C ILE A 91 102.17 -44.15 4.02
N LYS A 92 101.02 -44.79 4.19
CA LYS A 92 100.44 -45.73 3.24
C LYS A 92 99.45 -45.02 2.31
N ILE A 93 99.67 -45.14 1.01
CA ILE A 93 98.86 -44.59 -0.07
C ILE A 93 98.05 -45.70 -0.72
N ILE A 94 96.77 -45.45 -0.91
CA ILE A 94 95.81 -46.38 -1.50
C ILE A 94 95.19 -45.68 -2.69
N ALA A 95 95.42 -46.17 -3.90
CA ALA A 95 94.80 -45.59 -5.09
C ALA A 95 93.28 -45.63 -4.97
N SER A 96 92.63 -44.49 -5.25
CA SER A 96 91.19 -44.39 -5.24
C SER A 96 90.63 -45.23 -6.39
N ASN A 97 89.51 -45.92 -6.17
CA ASN A 97 88.79 -46.62 -7.25
C ASN A 97 88.32 -45.67 -8.36
N LYS A 98 88.28 -44.35 -8.07
CA LYS A 98 87.96 -43.28 -9.03
C LYS A 98 89.17 -42.79 -9.83
N SER A 99 90.40 -43.18 -9.47
CA SER A 99 91.57 -42.72 -10.20
C SER A 99 91.62 -43.33 -11.59
N ASN A 100 91.87 -42.48 -12.59
CA ASN A 100 92.20 -42.90 -13.94
C ASN A 100 93.72 -42.89 -14.21
N LEU A 101 94.52 -42.58 -13.18
CA LEU A 101 95.97 -42.40 -13.32
C LEU A 101 96.75 -43.49 -12.57
N ILE A 102 96.26 -43.94 -11.42
CA ILE A 102 96.97 -44.89 -10.56
C ILE A 102 96.07 -46.03 -10.07
N THR A 103 96.69 -47.17 -9.74
CA THR A 103 96.07 -48.34 -9.09
C THR A 103 96.99 -48.88 -7.98
N GLY A 104 96.50 -49.79 -7.13
CA GLY A 104 97.33 -50.45 -6.10
C GLY A 104 97.59 -49.61 -4.84
N THR A 105 98.59 -50.02 -4.05
CA THR A 105 98.96 -49.34 -2.80
C THR A 105 100.47 -49.31 -2.60
N ALA A 106 101.01 -48.25 -2.00
CA ALA A 106 102.42 -48.14 -1.63
C ALA A 106 102.58 -47.55 -0.23
N THR A 107 103.58 -47.98 0.54
CA THR A 107 103.90 -47.42 1.87
C THR A 107 105.27 -46.77 1.82
N PHE A 108 105.32 -45.48 2.12
CA PHE A 108 106.56 -44.70 2.14
C PHE A 108 107.06 -44.52 3.58
N SER A 109 108.37 -44.56 3.78
CA SER A 109 109.04 -44.27 5.06
C SER A 109 109.78 -42.93 5.01
N PHE A 110 109.87 -42.27 6.15
CA PHE A 110 110.58 -41.00 6.32
C PHE A 110 111.25 -40.90 7.70
N LYS A 111 112.32 -40.11 7.83
CA LYS A 111 113.01 -39.86 9.09
C LYS A 111 112.49 -38.59 9.79
N ALA A 112 112.46 -38.64 11.13
CA ALA A 112 112.06 -37.55 11.99
C ALA A 112 113.00 -36.33 11.87
N LYS A 113 112.45 -35.12 11.76
CA LYS A 113 113.24 -33.87 11.86
C LYS A 113 113.17 -33.32 13.30
N ILE A 114 114.18 -33.61 14.12
CA ILE A 114 114.28 -33.16 15.53
C ILE A 114 114.96 -31.78 15.58
N SER A 115 114.30 -30.76 16.17
CA SER A 115 114.81 -29.39 16.29
C SER A 115 114.96 -29.02 17.78
N SER A 116 116.18 -28.74 18.26
CA SER A 116 116.56 -28.77 19.68
C SER A 116 116.59 -27.44 20.46
N ASP A 117 116.14 -26.30 19.93
CA ASP A 117 116.32 -24.99 20.59
C ASP A 117 115.03 -24.31 21.11
N LYS A 118 113.95 -25.06 21.33
CA LYS A 118 112.66 -24.48 21.75
C LYS A 118 112.59 -24.22 23.26
N LYS A 119 112.06 -23.05 23.66
CA LYS A 119 111.77 -22.70 25.07
C LYS A 119 110.56 -23.50 25.59
N GLN A 120 110.68 -24.10 26.78
CA GLN A 120 109.56 -24.81 27.41
C GLN A 120 108.59 -23.82 28.08
N LEU A 121 107.32 -23.84 27.67
CA LEU A 121 106.28 -22.96 28.24
C LEU A 121 106.13 -23.12 29.77
N ALA A 122 106.33 -24.34 30.28
CA ALA A 122 106.28 -24.63 31.71
C ALA A 122 107.36 -23.91 32.54
N GLN A 123 108.41 -23.36 31.92
CA GLN A 123 109.49 -22.62 32.60
C GLN A 123 109.25 -21.11 32.69
N ILE A 124 108.12 -20.61 32.17
CA ILE A 124 107.74 -19.19 32.27
C ILE A 124 107.37 -18.88 33.73
N LYS A 125 108.09 -17.94 34.34
CA LYS A 125 108.02 -17.69 35.79
C LYS A 125 106.73 -17.00 36.23
N ASN A 126 106.24 -16.00 35.49
CA ASN A 126 105.08 -15.20 35.89
C ASN A 126 103.82 -15.65 35.11
N SER A 127 103.13 -16.67 35.61
CA SER A 127 101.91 -17.21 35.00
C SER A 127 100.60 -16.62 35.57
N ASN A 128 100.67 -15.76 36.59
CA ASN A 128 99.53 -15.00 37.10
C ASN A 128 99.51 -13.60 36.47
N LEU A 129 98.46 -13.31 35.69
CA LEU A 129 98.32 -12.06 34.93
C LEU A 129 97.64 -10.94 35.73
N GLY A 130 97.07 -11.24 36.90
CA GLY A 130 96.29 -10.27 37.68
C GLY A 130 94.92 -9.97 37.08
N SER A 131 94.45 -8.73 37.20
CA SER A 131 93.18 -8.29 36.62
C SER A 131 93.35 -7.91 35.15
N ILE A 132 92.59 -8.59 34.29
CA ILE A 132 92.56 -8.31 32.85
C ILE A 132 91.11 -8.02 32.44
N SER A 133 90.92 -7.23 31.39
CA SER A 133 89.59 -6.86 30.91
C SER A 133 89.47 -6.94 29.39
N GLY A 134 88.26 -7.22 28.91
CA GLY A 134 87.98 -7.39 27.48
C GLY A 134 86.49 -7.26 27.17
N LYS A 135 86.16 -7.23 25.88
CA LYS A 135 84.79 -7.03 25.40
C LYS A 135 83.98 -8.33 25.33
N ASP A 136 84.66 -9.47 25.19
CA ASP A 136 84.03 -10.79 25.05
C ASP A 136 83.73 -11.45 26.39
N ASN A 137 82.90 -12.49 26.41
CA ASN A 137 82.57 -13.22 27.65
C ASN A 137 83.76 -13.98 28.27
N LEU A 138 84.78 -14.27 27.46
CA LEU A 138 86.01 -14.97 27.84
C LEU A 138 87.20 -14.21 27.24
N PRO A 139 88.39 -14.24 27.87
CA PRO A 139 89.56 -13.56 27.34
C PRO A 139 90.04 -14.24 26.05
N SER A 140 90.35 -13.43 25.03
CA SER A 140 90.91 -13.93 23.77
C SER A 140 92.37 -14.39 23.94
N LEU A 141 92.83 -15.26 23.05
CA LEU A 141 94.24 -15.72 23.05
C LEU A 141 95.21 -14.54 22.94
N LYS A 142 94.91 -13.57 22.08
CA LYS A 142 95.67 -12.34 21.93
C LYS A 142 95.77 -11.54 23.23
N LEU A 143 94.68 -11.41 23.99
CA LEU A 143 94.68 -10.72 25.28
C LEU A 143 95.56 -11.45 26.31
N ILE A 144 95.46 -12.77 26.37
CA ILE A 144 96.29 -13.61 27.25
C ILE A 144 97.77 -13.48 26.88
N ILE A 145 98.12 -13.58 25.60
CA ILE A 145 99.50 -13.46 25.12
C ILE A 145 100.07 -12.08 25.43
N THR A 146 99.31 -11.02 25.17
CA THR A 146 99.74 -9.63 25.44
C THR A 146 100.08 -9.47 26.92
N ASN A 147 99.16 -9.84 27.82
CA ASN A 147 99.39 -9.73 29.26
C ASN A 147 100.50 -10.66 29.77
N LEU A 148 100.67 -11.84 29.17
CA LEU A 148 101.73 -12.77 29.56
C LEU A 148 103.12 -12.27 29.13
N ASN A 149 103.24 -11.67 27.94
CA ASN A 149 104.46 -11.01 27.48
C ASN A 149 104.80 -9.79 28.34
N ASP A 150 103.81 -8.97 28.70
CA ASP A 150 104.02 -7.79 29.56
C ASP A 150 104.54 -8.17 30.96
N LYS A 151 104.23 -9.40 31.42
CA LYS A 151 104.70 -9.94 32.71
C LYS A 151 106.05 -10.67 32.64
N ASN A 152 106.55 -10.98 31.45
CA ASN A 152 107.74 -11.81 31.29
C ASN A 152 108.65 -11.23 30.19
N ASP A 153 109.71 -10.53 30.60
CA ASP A 153 110.68 -9.93 29.70
C ASP A 153 111.30 -10.96 28.73
N ASN A 154 111.46 -10.55 27.46
CA ASN A 154 112.06 -11.37 26.40
C ASN A 154 111.33 -12.70 26.11
N LEU A 155 110.06 -12.84 26.51
CA LEU A 155 109.26 -14.00 26.17
C LEU A 155 109.01 -14.05 24.65
N ASN A 156 108.54 -12.95 24.06
CA ASN A 156 108.23 -12.82 22.63
C ASN A 156 107.24 -13.89 22.11
N LEU A 157 106.25 -14.27 22.93
CA LEU A 157 105.22 -15.23 22.53
C LEU A 157 104.25 -14.59 21.53
N THR A 158 103.90 -15.30 20.46
CA THR A 158 102.94 -14.84 19.45
C THR A 158 101.76 -15.80 19.29
N GLU A 159 100.68 -15.37 18.64
CA GLU A 159 99.53 -16.25 18.33
C GLU A 159 99.91 -17.42 17.40
N SER A 160 101.02 -17.32 16.65
CA SER A 160 101.55 -18.42 15.84
C SER A 160 102.30 -19.49 16.64
N ASP A 161 102.66 -19.20 17.90
CA ASP A 161 103.41 -20.13 18.74
C ASP A 161 102.53 -21.05 19.57
N VAL A 162 101.33 -20.60 19.94
CA VAL A 162 100.46 -21.31 20.86
C VAL A 162 99.01 -21.35 20.39
N ASP A 163 98.29 -22.35 20.86
CA ASP A 163 96.82 -22.36 20.89
C ASP A 163 96.35 -22.57 22.35
N PHE A 164 95.07 -22.35 22.60
CA PHE A 164 94.45 -22.86 23.82
C PHE A 164 94.34 -24.38 23.74
N SER A 165 94.81 -25.10 24.76
CA SER A 165 94.59 -26.56 24.84
C SER A 165 93.17 -26.90 25.30
N GLN A 166 92.50 -25.94 25.96
CA GLN A 166 91.13 -25.99 26.45
C GLN A 166 90.55 -24.58 26.44
N ASP A 167 89.23 -24.43 26.32
CA ASP A 167 88.58 -23.12 26.36
C ASP A 167 88.98 -22.34 27.63
N PRO A 168 89.35 -21.05 27.50
CA PRO A 168 89.69 -20.23 28.65
C PRO A 168 88.46 -20.05 29.56
N THR A 169 88.69 -19.89 30.86
CA THR A 169 87.66 -19.50 31.83
C THR A 169 87.84 -18.03 32.21
N ILE A 170 86.93 -17.48 33.01
CA ILE A 170 87.07 -16.13 33.58
C ILE A 170 88.23 -16.00 34.60
N SER A 171 88.86 -17.11 34.97
CA SER A 171 89.91 -17.15 36.01
C SER A 171 91.22 -17.83 35.59
N SER A 172 91.24 -18.56 34.47
CA SER A 172 92.44 -19.24 33.99
C SER A 172 92.36 -19.62 32.52
N ALA A 173 93.51 -19.82 31.89
CA ALA A 173 93.60 -20.44 30.57
C ALA A 173 94.79 -21.40 30.51
N ILE A 174 94.75 -22.40 29.63
CA ILE A 174 95.88 -23.28 29.36
C ILE A 174 96.32 -23.07 27.92
N ILE A 175 97.53 -22.57 27.73
CA ILE A 175 98.15 -22.40 26.41
C ILE A 175 99.10 -23.57 26.14
N GLN A 176 99.11 -24.07 24.91
CA GLN A 176 99.96 -25.15 24.46
C GLN A 176 100.70 -24.74 23.20
N ALA A 177 102.00 -25.03 23.16
CA ALA A 177 102.82 -24.74 21.99
C ALA A 177 102.30 -25.54 20.78
N LYS A 178 102.09 -24.85 19.67
CA LYS A 178 101.77 -25.46 18.38
C LYS A 178 102.92 -26.38 17.97
N SER A 179 102.60 -27.50 17.32
CA SER A 179 103.63 -28.37 16.71
C SER A 179 104.50 -27.60 15.70
N SER A 180 103.92 -26.58 15.05
CA SER A 180 104.59 -25.67 14.13
C SER A 180 105.38 -24.53 14.79
N SER A 181 105.27 -24.31 16.11
CA SER A 181 106.02 -23.23 16.76
C SER A 181 107.51 -23.49 16.61
N ALA A 182 108.26 -22.53 16.08
CA ALA A 182 109.71 -22.62 15.97
C ALA A 182 110.39 -22.38 17.33
N SER A 183 109.71 -21.70 18.25
CA SER A 183 110.31 -21.10 19.45
C SER A 183 109.89 -21.76 20.76
N PHE A 184 108.77 -22.50 20.80
CA PHE A 184 108.19 -23.01 22.04
C PHE A 184 107.78 -24.48 22.00
N THR A 185 107.82 -25.13 23.16
CA THR A 185 107.29 -26.48 23.42
C THR A 185 106.51 -26.53 24.74
N GLY A 186 105.74 -27.59 24.94
CA GLY A 186 105.03 -27.84 26.20
C GLY A 186 103.71 -27.06 26.33
N SER A 187 103.24 -26.91 27.56
CA SER A 187 102.03 -26.16 27.91
C SER A 187 102.23 -25.37 29.20
N LEU A 188 101.43 -24.31 29.37
CA LEU A 188 101.42 -23.46 30.55
C LEU A 188 99.98 -23.12 30.94
N LYS A 189 99.65 -23.32 32.22
CA LYS A 189 98.42 -22.79 32.81
C LYS A 189 98.68 -21.38 33.35
N VAL A 190 97.91 -20.41 32.87
CA VAL A 190 97.90 -19.03 33.35
C VAL A 190 96.64 -18.77 34.20
N THR A 191 96.76 -17.87 35.17
CA THR A 191 95.65 -17.49 36.08
C THR A 191 95.44 -15.97 36.06
N PHE A 192 94.20 -15.52 36.25
CA PHE A 192 93.82 -14.11 36.17
C PHE A 192 92.43 -13.85 36.77
N THR A 193 92.01 -12.58 36.83
CA THR A 193 90.61 -12.18 37.07
C THR A 193 90.12 -11.41 35.86
N TYR A 194 89.19 -11.99 35.08
CA TYR A 194 88.68 -11.38 33.86
C TYR A 194 87.40 -10.57 34.13
N THR A 195 87.42 -9.28 33.79
CA THR A 195 86.25 -8.40 33.86
C THR A 195 85.78 -8.03 32.45
N ILE A 196 84.51 -8.31 32.14
CA ILE A 196 83.91 -7.92 30.87
C ILE A 196 83.60 -6.42 30.92
N VAL A 197 84.10 -5.67 29.94
CA VAL A 197 83.77 -4.26 29.76
C VAL A 197 82.79 -4.16 28.60
N ILE A 198 81.50 -4.09 28.93
CA ILE A 198 80.43 -3.83 27.96
C ILE A 198 80.19 -2.33 27.91
N GLU A 199 80.54 -1.69 26.80
CA GLU A 199 80.10 -0.32 26.51
C GLU A 199 78.59 -0.35 26.23
N LYS A 200 77.80 0.16 27.18
CA LYS A 200 76.34 0.23 27.02
C LYS A 200 75.98 1.26 25.96
N LYS A 201 75.06 0.91 25.07
CA LYS A 201 74.46 1.85 24.12
C LYS A 201 73.49 2.77 24.86
N ARG A 202 73.58 4.08 24.63
CA ARG A 202 72.67 5.06 25.27
C ARG A 202 71.40 5.18 24.44
N LEU A 203 70.24 4.86 25.02
CA LEU A 203 68.95 4.91 24.30
C LEU A 203 68.67 6.29 23.69
N GLY A 204 69.13 7.36 24.33
CA GLY A 204 68.96 8.74 23.83
C GLY A 204 69.70 9.04 22.52
N GLU A 205 70.70 8.23 22.17
CA GLU A 205 71.57 8.37 21.00
C GLU A 205 71.14 7.46 19.82
N ILE A 206 69.99 6.77 19.92
CA ILE A 206 69.41 6.01 18.81
C ILE A 206 68.96 7.00 17.71
N ASP A 207 69.26 6.68 16.44
CA ASP A 207 68.99 7.55 15.30
C ASP A 207 67.49 7.74 15.03
N ASN A 208 66.76 6.65 14.72
CA ASN A 208 65.35 6.72 14.32
C ASN A 208 64.43 6.53 15.54
N LYS A 209 63.71 7.59 15.92
CA LYS A 209 62.79 7.63 17.08
C LYS A 209 61.32 7.74 16.69
N ASP A 210 61.05 7.94 15.41
CA ASP A 210 59.71 7.97 14.84
C ASP A 210 59.37 6.59 14.27
N LEU A 211 58.37 5.93 14.86
CA LEU A 211 57.97 4.59 14.47
C LEU A 211 56.94 4.59 13.32
N GLY A 212 56.46 5.77 12.92
CA GLY A 212 55.41 5.97 11.94
C GLY A 212 54.07 5.37 12.38
N ASN A 213 53.29 4.88 11.42
CA ASN A 213 52.01 4.23 11.68
C ASN A 213 52.21 2.86 12.34
N ILE A 214 51.64 2.69 13.53
CA ILE A 214 51.65 1.43 14.27
C ILE A 214 50.23 1.06 14.70
N SER A 215 49.98 -0.23 14.89
CA SER A 215 48.68 -0.73 15.29
C SER A 215 48.79 -2.03 16.09
N ASP A 216 47.97 -2.16 17.12
CA ASP A 216 47.82 -3.34 17.99
C ASP A 216 46.35 -3.51 18.37
N THR A 217 45.99 -4.61 19.04
CA THR A 217 44.61 -4.86 19.52
C THR A 217 44.24 -4.09 20.79
N GLU A 218 45.25 -3.61 21.50
CA GLU A 218 45.12 -2.92 22.79
C GLU A 218 44.69 -1.45 22.63
N ASP A 219 44.24 -0.81 23.71
CA ASP A 219 43.89 0.63 23.71
C ASP A 219 45.10 1.55 23.48
N LEU A 220 46.28 1.09 23.88
CA LEU A 220 47.54 1.80 23.80
C LEU A 220 48.63 0.83 23.33
N PRO A 221 49.68 1.31 22.65
CA PRO A 221 50.71 0.42 22.11
C PRO A 221 51.45 -0.32 23.21
N SER A 222 51.57 -1.63 23.05
CA SER A 222 52.31 -2.48 23.96
C SER A 222 53.83 -2.19 23.90
N LEU A 223 54.54 -2.38 25.01
CA LEU A 223 56.01 -2.22 25.04
C LEU A 223 56.68 -3.14 24.01
N LYS A 224 56.14 -4.36 23.84
CA LYS A 224 56.61 -5.33 22.86
C LYS A 224 56.48 -4.81 21.42
N LEU A 225 55.33 -4.22 21.07
CA LEU A 225 55.13 -3.59 19.76
C LEU A 225 56.16 -2.48 19.53
N LEU A 226 56.31 -1.55 20.48
CA LEU A 226 57.23 -0.42 20.34
C LEU A 226 58.69 -0.87 20.18
N VAL A 227 59.14 -1.82 21.01
CA VAL A 227 60.50 -2.37 20.92
C VAL A 227 60.72 -3.10 19.59
N SER A 228 59.75 -3.91 19.15
CA SER A 228 59.86 -4.61 17.86
C SER A 228 59.98 -3.64 16.69
N LYS A 229 59.16 -2.57 16.69
CA LYS A 229 59.18 -1.57 15.63
C LYS A 229 60.44 -0.72 15.67
N LEU A 230 60.92 -0.37 16.86
CA LEU A 230 62.17 0.36 17.06
C LEU A 230 63.39 -0.43 16.56
N ASN A 231 63.42 -1.75 16.77
CA ASN A 231 64.46 -2.63 16.21
C ASN A 231 64.37 -2.76 14.68
N ILE A 232 63.16 -2.73 14.10
CA ILE A 232 62.99 -2.78 12.64
C ILE A 232 63.53 -1.52 11.94
N ILE A 233 63.38 -0.35 12.58
CA ILE A 233 63.81 0.93 11.97
C ILE A 233 65.26 1.31 12.31
N ASN A 234 65.91 0.61 13.24
CA ASN A 234 67.31 0.83 13.62
C ASN A 234 68.09 -0.49 13.51
N ASP A 235 68.77 -0.69 12.38
CA ASP A 235 69.56 -1.89 12.11
C ASP A 235 70.61 -2.11 13.21
N ASN A 236 70.76 -3.36 13.67
CA ASN A 236 71.70 -3.78 14.73
C ASN A 236 71.47 -3.11 16.10
N LEU A 237 70.26 -2.59 16.38
CA LEU A 237 69.93 -2.13 17.71
C LEU A 237 69.94 -3.31 18.71
N ASP A 238 69.22 -4.39 18.39
CA ASP A 238 69.06 -5.60 19.21
C ASP A 238 68.52 -5.35 20.63
N LEU A 239 67.60 -4.38 20.77
CA LEU A 239 66.97 -4.06 22.04
C LEU A 239 66.01 -5.17 22.48
N ASN A 240 66.25 -5.79 23.63
CA ASN A 240 65.32 -6.77 24.19
C ASN A 240 64.23 -6.09 25.04
N VAL A 241 62.98 -6.52 24.89
CA VAL A 241 61.84 -5.97 25.66
C VAL A 241 62.04 -6.06 27.18
N ASN A 242 62.80 -7.05 27.66
CA ASN A 242 63.09 -7.24 29.08
C ASN A 242 64.10 -6.23 29.64
N GLU A 243 64.87 -5.56 28.78
CA GLU A 243 65.89 -4.57 29.16
C GLU A 243 65.33 -3.16 29.36
N VAL A 244 64.07 -2.92 28.96
CA VAL A 244 63.43 -1.61 29.06
C VAL A 244 62.11 -1.67 29.80
N LYS A 245 61.68 -0.52 30.28
CA LYS A 245 60.35 -0.30 30.85
C LYS A 245 59.82 1.05 30.41
N PHE A 246 58.52 1.21 30.46
CA PHE A 246 57.91 2.54 30.37
C PHE A 246 58.28 3.39 31.58
N ILE A 247 58.52 4.68 31.35
CA ILE A 247 58.60 5.66 32.44
C ILE A 247 57.19 6.03 32.92
N GLU A 248 56.27 6.24 31.98
CA GLU A 248 54.87 6.62 32.19
C GLU A 248 53.97 5.84 31.21
N GLN A 249 52.65 5.88 31.43
CA GLN A 249 51.70 5.24 30.53
C GLN A 249 51.84 5.81 29.10
N PRO A 250 51.97 4.97 28.06
CA PRO A 250 52.07 5.45 26.68
C PRO A 250 50.79 6.20 26.27
N SER A 251 50.91 7.09 25.29
CA SER A 251 49.77 7.75 24.63
C SER A 251 49.53 7.16 23.24
N THR A 252 48.56 7.68 22.49
CA THR A 252 48.36 7.29 21.08
C THR A 252 49.38 7.91 20.11
N SER A 253 50.23 8.83 20.58
CA SER A 253 51.20 9.54 19.72
C SER A 253 52.66 9.47 20.20
N SER A 254 52.89 9.06 21.45
CA SER A 254 54.24 9.02 22.02
C SER A 254 54.36 8.13 23.27
N ALA A 255 55.57 7.62 23.50
CA ALA A 255 55.93 6.93 24.74
C ALA A 255 57.40 7.20 25.11
N ILE A 256 57.71 7.11 26.40
CA ILE A 256 59.09 7.18 26.89
C ILE A 256 59.48 5.82 27.48
N ILE A 257 60.54 5.22 26.92
CA ILE A 257 61.12 3.98 27.43
C ILE A 257 62.49 4.24 28.07
N LYS A 258 62.79 3.53 29.15
CA LYS A 258 64.03 3.63 29.92
C LYS A 258 64.67 2.27 30.10
N ALA A 259 65.99 2.21 29.94
CA ALA A 259 66.77 1.02 30.25
C ALA A 259 66.62 0.68 31.74
N LYS A 260 66.32 -0.58 32.05
CA LYS A 260 66.28 -1.08 33.42
C LYS A 260 67.70 -1.10 34.01
N LYS A 261 67.80 -1.11 35.34
CA LYS A 261 69.11 -1.10 36.04
C LYS A 261 69.93 -2.34 35.70
N GLU A 262 69.26 -3.46 35.50
CA GLU A 262 69.77 -4.77 35.13
C GLU A 262 70.05 -4.94 33.62
N SER A 263 69.76 -3.95 32.77
CA SER A 263 70.13 -4.03 31.35
C SER A 263 71.66 -4.10 31.21
N THR A 264 72.13 -5.09 30.47
CA THR A 264 73.57 -5.30 30.22
C THR A 264 74.04 -4.50 29.01
N ASN A 265 73.15 -4.21 28.05
CA ASN A 265 73.52 -3.63 26.76
C ASN A 265 73.13 -2.15 26.62
N PHE A 266 72.21 -1.65 27.46
CA PHE A 266 71.64 -0.31 27.30
C PHE A 266 71.62 0.51 28.59
N GLU A 267 71.67 1.83 28.42
CA GLU A 267 71.44 2.80 29.48
C GLU A 267 70.65 4.02 28.99
N GLY A 268 70.18 4.87 29.92
CA GLY A 268 69.42 6.07 29.61
C GLY A 268 67.96 5.82 29.25
N SER A 269 67.35 6.78 28.54
CA SER A 269 65.95 6.73 28.09
C SER A 269 65.78 7.39 26.73
N VAL A 270 64.71 7.04 26.02
CA VAL A 270 64.37 7.62 24.72
C VAL A 270 62.86 7.89 24.62
N THR A 271 62.51 9.03 24.00
CA THR A 271 61.13 9.36 23.64
C THR A 271 60.87 8.90 22.21
N LEU A 272 59.82 8.10 22.04
CA LEU A 272 59.36 7.58 20.76
C LEU A 272 58.12 8.35 20.30
N ARG A 273 58.03 8.61 18.99
CA ARG A 273 56.86 9.21 18.32
C ARG A 273 56.24 8.22 17.35
N TYR A 274 54.93 8.27 17.18
CA TYR A 274 54.20 7.37 16.30
C TYR A 274 52.77 7.84 16.08
N ASP A 275 52.08 7.24 15.11
CA ASP A 275 50.64 7.37 14.92
C ASP A 275 49.99 6.02 15.24
N TYR A 276 49.41 5.87 16.45
CA TYR A 276 48.80 4.61 16.89
C TYR A 276 47.34 4.49 16.44
N VAL A 277 47.03 3.41 15.75
CA VAL A 277 45.66 3.02 15.38
C VAL A 277 45.35 1.67 16.02
N ARG A 278 44.40 1.63 16.96
CA ARG A 278 43.90 0.36 17.50
C ARG A 278 43.26 -0.48 16.39
N LYS A 279 43.72 -1.71 16.23
CA LYS A 279 43.16 -2.73 15.35
C LYS A 279 42.14 -3.54 16.13
N PHE A 280 40.87 -3.39 15.79
CA PHE A 280 39.84 -4.26 16.33
C PHE A 280 39.72 -5.48 15.42
N GLU A 281 40.31 -6.61 15.82
CA GLU A 281 40.09 -7.88 15.13
C GLU A 281 38.73 -8.45 15.54
N ASN A 282 37.88 -8.78 14.56
CA ASN A 282 36.56 -9.41 14.72
C ASN A 282 35.39 -8.51 15.21
N LEU A 283 35.31 -7.24 14.79
CA LEU A 283 34.10 -6.45 15.03
C LEU A 283 32.91 -6.95 14.19
N PHE A 284 31.76 -7.09 14.84
CA PHE A 284 30.49 -7.39 14.19
C PHE A 284 29.92 -6.11 13.58
N ASN A 285 29.76 -6.11 12.27
CA ASN A 285 29.18 -4.98 11.57
C ASN A 285 27.65 -5.00 11.73
N LEU A 286 27.08 -3.99 12.41
CA LEU A 286 25.63 -3.89 12.63
C LEU A 286 24.83 -3.95 11.31
N SER A 287 25.41 -3.52 10.17
CA SER A 287 24.74 -3.64 8.87
C SER A 287 24.46 -5.08 8.42
N ASN A 288 25.10 -6.06 9.04
CA ASN A 288 25.00 -7.48 8.71
C ASN A 288 23.94 -8.22 9.56
N ILE A 289 23.21 -7.54 10.44
CA ILE A 289 22.06 -8.12 11.15
C ILE A 289 21.04 -8.61 10.10
N LYS A 290 20.70 -9.90 10.18
CA LYS A 290 19.76 -10.55 9.24
C LYS A 290 18.30 -10.19 9.53
N GLU A 291 17.94 -10.06 10.81
CA GLU A 291 16.60 -9.71 11.24
C GLU A 291 16.39 -8.20 11.19
N LYS A 292 15.83 -7.71 10.08
CA LYS A 292 15.67 -6.28 9.82
C LYS A 292 14.37 -5.68 10.34
N GLU A 293 13.41 -6.52 10.70
CA GLU A 293 12.06 -6.10 11.04
C GLU A 293 11.72 -6.43 12.50
N ILE A 294 11.18 -5.46 13.22
CA ILE A 294 10.67 -5.64 14.57
C ILE A 294 9.16 -5.45 14.54
N SER A 295 8.41 -6.46 14.98
CA SER A 295 6.96 -6.33 15.13
C SER A 295 6.55 -6.27 16.60
N SER A 296 5.68 -5.32 16.95
CA SER A 296 5.10 -5.21 18.31
C SER A 296 3.63 -4.80 18.26
N SER A 297 2.89 -5.16 19.31
CA SER A 297 1.47 -4.86 19.47
C SER A 297 1.21 -3.49 20.13
N ASP A 298 2.15 -3.00 20.94
CA ASP A 298 2.03 -1.73 21.67
C ASP A 298 2.79 -0.58 21.01
N ASN A 299 3.66 -0.88 20.03
CA ASN A 299 4.59 0.04 19.36
C ASN A 299 5.42 0.95 20.26
N ALA A 300 5.31 0.84 21.58
CA ALA A 300 5.98 1.71 22.54
C ALA A 300 7.49 1.64 22.32
N GLU A 301 8.15 2.81 22.29
CA GLU A 301 9.59 2.91 22.06
C GLU A 301 10.38 1.96 22.97
N THR A 302 10.01 1.87 24.25
CA THR A 302 10.62 0.98 25.24
C THR A 302 10.50 -0.51 24.87
N SER A 303 9.35 -0.92 24.35
CA SER A 303 9.11 -2.31 23.90
C SER A 303 9.88 -2.63 22.63
N ILE A 304 9.97 -1.68 21.70
CA ILE A 304 10.78 -1.83 20.47
C ILE A 304 12.27 -1.88 20.79
N LYS A 305 12.78 -0.97 21.62
CA LYS A 305 14.18 -0.96 22.06
C LYS A 305 14.58 -2.27 22.72
N ARG A 306 13.73 -2.81 23.60
CA ARG A 306 13.96 -4.12 24.23
C ARG A 306 14.09 -5.25 23.21
N LYS A 307 13.21 -5.30 22.20
CA LYS A 307 13.29 -6.31 21.13
C LYS A 307 14.54 -6.14 20.27
N ALA A 308 14.87 -4.89 19.91
CA ALA A 308 16.09 -4.59 19.18
C ALA A 308 17.34 -5.02 19.95
N ALA A 309 17.38 -4.78 21.27
CA ALA A 309 18.47 -5.21 22.13
C ALA A 309 18.66 -6.73 22.12
N VAL A 310 17.57 -7.51 22.20
CA VAL A 310 17.63 -8.99 22.10
C VAL A 310 18.19 -9.45 20.75
N ILE A 311 17.80 -8.80 19.64
CA ILE A 311 18.35 -9.12 18.32
C ILE A 311 19.85 -8.82 18.27
N ILE A 312 20.27 -7.67 18.81
CA ILE A 312 21.69 -7.28 18.86
C ILE A 312 22.49 -8.25 19.75
N GLU A 313 21.97 -8.63 20.90
CA GLU A 313 22.58 -9.61 21.81
C GLU A 313 22.72 -10.99 21.13
N SER A 314 21.74 -11.41 20.35
CA SER A 314 21.85 -12.66 19.57
C SER A 314 22.90 -12.60 18.46
N TYR A 315 23.16 -11.39 17.93
CA TYR A 315 24.13 -11.15 16.86
C TYR A 315 25.56 -10.97 17.40
N ALA A 316 25.71 -10.30 18.54
CA ALA A 316 26.96 -10.03 19.24
C ALA A 316 26.73 -10.14 20.75
N SER A 317 26.88 -11.34 21.30
CA SER A 317 26.48 -11.69 22.68
C SER A 317 27.20 -10.97 23.80
N GLN A 318 28.31 -10.28 23.50
CA GLN A 318 29.07 -9.49 24.47
C GLN A 318 28.77 -7.99 24.38
N ALA A 319 27.96 -7.55 23.41
CA ALA A 319 27.66 -6.14 23.22
C ALA A 319 26.67 -5.61 24.29
N ILE A 320 27.05 -4.55 24.98
CA ILE A 320 26.25 -3.93 26.05
C ILE A 320 25.71 -2.57 25.59
N GLU A 321 24.42 -2.31 25.83
CA GLU A 321 23.80 -1.01 25.54
C GLU A 321 24.47 0.11 26.36
N ASN A 322 24.73 1.25 25.72
CA ASN A 322 25.46 2.41 26.23
C ASN A 322 26.98 2.21 26.44
N ILE A 323 27.52 1.03 26.13
CA ILE A 323 28.98 0.78 26.09
C ILE A 323 29.41 0.52 24.64
N ASP A 324 28.72 -0.40 23.97
CA ASP A 324 29.04 -0.85 22.62
C ASP A 324 28.11 -0.28 21.55
N TYR A 325 26.86 0.01 21.91
CA TYR A 325 25.89 0.63 21.02
C TYR A 325 24.92 1.52 21.78
N LYS A 326 24.25 2.41 21.07
CA LYS A 326 23.11 3.15 21.60
C LYS A 326 21.97 3.17 20.59
N PHE A 327 20.75 3.27 21.10
CA PHE A 327 19.60 3.60 20.27
C PHE A 327 19.58 5.10 20.00
N ASP A 328 19.36 5.45 18.74
CA ASP A 328 19.31 6.82 18.26
C ASP A 328 17.87 7.15 17.80
N SER A 329 17.68 7.45 16.53
CA SER A 329 16.42 7.92 15.98
C SER A 329 15.33 6.84 16.00
N TYR A 330 14.26 7.09 16.74
CA TYR A 330 13.02 6.30 16.76
C TYR A 330 11.89 7.04 16.04
N SER A 331 11.20 6.33 15.15
CA SER A 331 9.97 6.75 14.52
C SER A 331 8.92 5.68 14.77
N GLN A 332 7.83 6.06 15.41
CA GLN A 332 6.73 5.14 15.68
C GLN A 332 6.11 4.64 14.37
N ALA A 333 5.82 3.34 14.30
CA ALA A 333 5.04 2.79 13.19
C ALA A 333 3.57 3.20 13.36
N THR A 334 2.91 3.50 12.26
CA THR A 334 1.49 3.84 12.24
C THR A 334 0.72 2.77 11.48
N ALA A 335 -0.61 2.88 11.46
CA ALA A 335 -1.46 2.03 10.62
C ALA A 335 -1.17 2.18 9.11
N THR A 336 -0.52 3.26 8.69
CA THR A 336 -0.31 3.62 7.28
C THR A 336 1.16 3.78 6.88
N SER A 337 2.08 3.67 7.83
CA SER A 337 3.52 3.76 7.57
C SER A 337 4.31 2.89 8.53
N ASP A 338 5.34 2.21 8.02
CA ASP A 338 6.33 1.57 8.87
C ASP A 338 7.04 2.60 9.75
N GLY A 339 7.42 2.16 10.95
CA GLY A 339 8.28 2.92 11.83
C GLY A 339 9.74 2.55 11.59
N SER A 340 10.63 3.16 12.36
CA SER A 340 12.04 2.77 12.34
C SER A 340 12.72 3.00 13.66
N LEU A 341 13.73 2.18 13.96
CA LEU A 341 14.66 2.40 15.07
C LEU A 341 16.09 2.30 14.54
N THR A 342 16.86 3.36 14.72
CA THR A 342 18.29 3.37 14.36
C THR A 342 19.13 2.99 15.59
N VAL A 343 20.06 2.06 15.40
CA VAL A 343 21.09 1.71 16.37
C VAL A 343 22.45 2.10 15.81
N ILE A 344 23.30 2.68 16.65
CA ILE A 344 24.64 3.16 16.29
C ILE A 344 25.66 2.51 17.21
N ALA A 345 26.70 1.89 16.64
CA ALA A 345 27.84 1.42 17.41
C ALA A 345 28.60 2.62 17.99
N LEU A 346 28.93 2.56 19.28
CA LEU A 346 29.70 3.61 19.94
C LEU A 346 31.18 3.51 19.55
N GLN A 347 31.91 4.63 19.52
CA GLN A 347 33.35 4.62 19.23
C GLN A 347 34.15 3.83 20.27
N SER A 348 33.62 3.70 21.49
CA SER A 348 34.16 2.87 22.56
C SER A 348 33.88 1.38 22.39
N SER A 349 33.09 0.98 21.39
CA SER A 349 32.65 -0.39 21.21
C SER A 349 33.83 -1.32 20.94
N HIS A 350 33.90 -2.41 21.69
CA HIS A 350 34.88 -3.48 21.45
C HIS A 350 34.32 -4.58 20.55
N TYR A 351 33.02 -4.53 20.23
CA TYR A 351 32.31 -5.63 19.57
C TYR A 351 31.57 -5.21 18.29
N LEU A 352 31.21 -3.94 18.13
CA LEU A 352 30.32 -3.47 17.07
C LEU A 352 30.93 -2.34 16.24
N ILE A 353 30.57 -2.28 14.95
CA ILE A 353 30.81 -1.13 14.07
C ILE A 353 29.57 -0.71 13.30
N ASN A 354 29.63 0.50 12.74
CA ASN A 354 28.63 1.13 11.89
C ASN A 354 27.29 1.36 12.60
N SER A 355 26.24 1.60 11.81
CA SER A 355 24.87 1.78 12.28
C SER A 355 23.94 0.85 11.51
N PHE A 356 22.80 0.53 12.11
CA PHE A 356 21.74 -0.26 11.48
C PHE A 356 20.38 0.35 11.78
N LYS A 357 19.44 0.21 10.84
CA LYS A 357 18.08 0.73 10.95
C LYS A 357 17.09 -0.42 10.87
N PHE A 358 16.44 -0.71 12.00
CA PHE A 358 15.32 -1.63 12.05
C PHE A 358 14.08 -0.97 11.43
N THR A 359 13.31 -1.75 10.69
CA THR A 359 11.95 -1.39 10.26
C THR A 359 10.98 -1.87 11.32
N ILE A 360 10.11 -0.98 11.82
CA ILE A 360 9.12 -1.34 12.83
C ILE A 360 7.79 -1.57 12.14
N LYS A 361 7.19 -2.74 12.35
CA LYS A 361 5.86 -3.10 11.84
C LYS A 361 4.84 -2.99 12.97
N TYR A 362 3.83 -2.13 12.80
CA TYR A 362 2.71 -2.05 13.74
C TYR A 362 1.75 -3.20 13.47
N LYS A 363 1.54 -4.05 14.49
CA LYS A 363 0.51 -5.08 14.44
C LYS A 363 -0.81 -4.52 14.96
N THR A 364 -1.77 -4.34 14.06
CA THR A 364 -3.14 -4.00 14.40
C THR A 364 -3.83 -5.21 15.03
N ASP A 365 -4.34 -5.03 16.23
CA ASP A 365 -5.17 -6.02 16.90
C ASP A 365 -6.58 -6.03 16.29
N LEU A 366 -6.91 -7.11 15.57
CA LEU A 366 -8.23 -7.26 14.94
C LEU A 366 -9.35 -7.18 15.99
N ALA A 367 -9.13 -7.64 17.22
CA ALA A 367 -10.14 -7.62 18.27
C ALA A 367 -10.55 -6.19 18.68
N LYS A 368 -9.76 -5.16 18.32
CA LYS A 368 -10.04 -3.75 18.61
C LYS A 368 -10.81 -3.03 17.49
N ILE A 369 -11.17 -3.71 16.40
CA ILE A 369 -12.01 -3.12 15.34
C ILE A 369 -13.42 -2.87 15.91
N ILE A 370 -13.74 -1.61 16.17
CA ILE A 370 -15.04 -1.18 16.73
C ILE A 370 -16.16 -1.18 15.70
N ASN A 371 -15.84 -1.03 14.41
CA ASN A 371 -16.81 -0.98 13.31
C ASN A 371 -17.01 -2.37 12.70
N ASN A 372 -17.33 -3.36 13.53
CA ASN A 372 -17.48 -4.75 13.08
C ASN A 372 -18.91 -5.10 12.62
N ILE A 373 -19.83 -4.14 12.55
CA ILE A 373 -21.19 -4.36 12.01
C ILE A 373 -21.21 -3.89 10.56
N LEU A 374 -21.54 -4.81 9.64
CA LEU A 374 -21.59 -4.56 8.21
C LEU A 374 -23.00 -4.79 7.68
N SER A 375 -23.52 -3.85 6.90
CA SER A 375 -24.86 -3.93 6.32
C SER A 375 -24.82 -4.05 4.80
N PHE A 376 -25.66 -4.92 4.23
CA PHE A 376 -25.70 -5.20 2.79
C PHE A 376 -27.12 -5.32 2.27
N GLU A 377 -27.37 -4.82 1.06
CA GLU A 377 -28.64 -5.03 0.34
C GLU A 377 -28.73 -6.45 -0.23
N GLU A 378 -27.59 -6.98 -0.68
CA GLU A 378 -27.43 -8.34 -1.17
C GLU A 378 -26.22 -8.97 -0.47
N ILE A 379 -26.45 -10.07 0.24
CA ILE A 379 -25.42 -10.77 1.00
C ILE A 379 -24.89 -11.92 0.16
N SER A 380 -23.77 -11.70 -0.51
CA SER A 380 -22.91 -12.75 -1.05
C SER A 380 -21.58 -12.77 -0.30
N LEU A 381 -20.92 -13.94 -0.27
CA LEU A 381 -19.64 -14.09 0.41
C LEU A 381 -18.58 -13.12 -0.16
N GLU A 382 -18.57 -12.92 -1.47
CA GLU A 382 -17.63 -12.04 -2.18
C GLU A 382 -17.83 -10.57 -1.80
N LYS A 383 -19.09 -10.10 -1.74
CA LYS A 383 -19.42 -8.74 -1.30
C LYS A 383 -19.04 -8.52 0.16
N VAL A 384 -19.30 -9.52 1.01
CA VAL A 384 -18.90 -9.49 2.43
C VAL A 384 -17.39 -9.41 2.58
N LYS A 385 -16.64 -10.27 1.89
CA LYS A 385 -15.17 -10.26 1.89
C LYS A 385 -14.60 -8.91 1.46
N SER A 386 -15.10 -8.37 0.34
CA SER A 386 -14.66 -7.06 -0.16
C SER A 386 -14.89 -5.94 0.86
N LYS A 387 -16.03 -5.94 1.57
CA LYS A 387 -16.30 -4.92 2.59
C LYS A 387 -15.46 -5.11 3.84
N VAL A 388 -15.25 -6.36 4.27
CA VAL A 388 -14.33 -6.70 5.36
C VAL A 388 -12.92 -6.20 5.04
N ASP A 389 -12.44 -6.39 3.80
CA ASP A 389 -11.13 -5.92 3.37
C ASP A 389 -11.01 -4.40 3.43
N GLN A 390 -12.06 -3.67 3.01
CA GLN A 390 -12.11 -2.22 3.14
C GLN A 390 -12.01 -1.78 4.61
N VAL A 391 -12.72 -2.46 5.51
CA VAL A 391 -12.65 -2.14 6.95
C VAL A 391 -11.26 -2.44 7.48
N ILE A 392 -10.68 -3.61 7.24
CA ILE A 392 -9.33 -3.94 7.69
C ILE A 392 -8.30 -2.96 7.13
N SER A 393 -8.41 -2.59 5.85
CA SER A 393 -7.53 -1.61 5.19
C SER A 393 -7.58 -0.22 5.83
N SER A 394 -8.72 0.15 6.43
CA SER A 394 -8.84 1.42 7.18
C SER A 394 -8.08 1.42 8.52
N TYR A 395 -7.79 0.24 9.08
CA TYR A 395 -6.99 0.08 10.30
C TYR A 395 -5.54 -0.34 10.02
N ASN A 396 -5.27 -0.96 8.87
CA ASN A 396 -3.93 -1.30 8.41
C ASN A 396 -3.90 -1.43 6.88
N LEU A 397 -3.33 -0.43 6.20
CA LEU A 397 -3.35 -0.37 4.73
C LEU A 397 -2.51 -1.48 4.07
N PHE A 398 -1.56 -2.07 4.80
CA PHE A 398 -0.63 -3.06 4.25
C PHE A 398 -1.09 -4.50 4.45
N ALA A 399 -2.08 -4.74 5.32
CA ALA A 399 -2.60 -6.07 5.57
C ALA A 399 -3.37 -6.59 4.35
N LYS A 400 -3.03 -7.81 3.89
CA LYS A 400 -3.67 -8.44 2.73
C LYS A 400 -4.34 -9.77 3.08
N ALA A 401 -5.54 -9.98 2.56
CA ALA A 401 -6.22 -11.27 2.63
C ALA A 401 -5.35 -12.39 2.03
N GLY A 402 -5.27 -13.54 2.70
CA GLY A 402 -4.43 -14.66 2.31
C GLY A 402 -2.94 -14.50 2.64
N VAL A 403 -2.48 -13.33 3.10
CA VAL A 403 -1.09 -13.10 3.55
C VAL A 403 -1.05 -12.80 5.05
N ASP A 404 -1.90 -11.88 5.51
CA ASP A 404 -1.93 -11.41 6.90
C ASP A 404 -3.15 -11.91 7.67
N TYR A 405 -4.23 -12.27 6.97
CA TYR A 405 -5.45 -12.82 7.56
C TYR A 405 -6.18 -13.77 6.61
N ASP A 406 -6.97 -14.67 7.17
CA ASP A 406 -7.90 -15.52 6.43
C ASP A 406 -9.33 -15.31 6.94
N TYR A 407 -10.31 -15.57 6.07
CA TYR A 407 -11.71 -15.63 6.46
C TYR A 407 -12.02 -17.01 7.03
N GLY A 408 -12.49 -17.05 8.27
CA GLY A 408 -13.02 -18.24 8.94
C GLY A 408 -14.52 -18.41 8.69
N ASP A 409 -15.24 -18.87 9.72
CA ASP A 409 -16.65 -19.22 9.63
C ASP A 409 -17.52 -18.07 9.11
N TYR A 410 -18.25 -18.37 8.04
CA TYR A 410 -19.22 -17.48 7.41
C TYR A 410 -20.64 -18.00 7.62
N LYS A 411 -21.52 -17.10 8.06
CA LYS A 411 -22.97 -17.29 8.16
C LYS A 411 -23.64 -16.10 7.47
N ALA A 412 -24.34 -16.34 6.37
CA ALA A 412 -25.10 -15.29 5.69
C ALA A 412 -26.16 -14.70 6.63
N ALA A 413 -26.36 -13.38 6.59
CA ALA A 413 -27.50 -12.78 7.28
C ALA A 413 -28.77 -12.99 6.46
N SER A 414 -29.91 -13.04 7.14
CA SER A 414 -31.23 -13.09 6.54
C SER A 414 -32.07 -11.89 7.02
N LYS A 415 -33.32 -11.81 6.55
CA LYS A 415 -34.28 -10.82 7.03
C LYS A 415 -34.62 -10.97 8.51
N THR A 416 -34.39 -12.13 9.12
CA THR A 416 -34.80 -12.41 10.50
C THR A 416 -33.64 -12.80 11.41
N THR A 417 -32.45 -13.03 10.86
CA THR A 417 -31.27 -13.46 11.61
C THR A 417 -30.03 -12.70 11.15
N ASP A 418 -29.26 -12.20 12.10
CA ASP A 418 -27.94 -11.64 11.84
C ASP A 418 -26.99 -12.73 11.31
N GLY A 419 -26.15 -12.36 10.36
CA GLY A 419 -25.06 -13.19 9.88
C GLY A 419 -23.76 -12.88 10.62
N SER A 420 -22.70 -13.61 10.27
CA SER A 420 -21.36 -13.29 10.75
C SER A 420 -20.27 -13.77 9.81
N ILE A 421 -19.12 -13.11 9.83
CA ILE A 421 -17.88 -13.65 9.27
C ILE A 421 -16.75 -13.45 10.28
N ILE A 422 -15.99 -14.51 10.56
CA ILE A 422 -14.80 -14.44 11.40
C ILE A 422 -13.60 -14.15 10.51
N VAL A 423 -12.73 -13.24 10.93
CA VAL A 423 -11.43 -12.99 10.29
C VAL A 423 -10.35 -13.30 11.31
N ASN A 424 -9.43 -14.18 10.94
CA ASN A 424 -8.33 -14.60 11.79
C ASN A 424 -7.03 -14.04 11.22
N ALA A 425 -6.25 -13.31 12.03
CA ALA A 425 -4.89 -12.96 11.66
C ALA A 425 -4.05 -14.23 11.56
N LYS A 426 -3.22 -14.34 10.52
CA LYS A 426 -2.27 -15.45 10.40
C LYS A 426 -1.20 -15.34 11.49
N THR A 427 -0.71 -16.49 11.97
CA THR A 427 0.35 -16.53 13.00
C THR A 427 1.65 -15.86 12.55
N ASN A 428 1.95 -15.89 11.25
CA ASN A 428 3.08 -15.23 10.62
C ASN A 428 2.75 -13.84 10.05
N SER A 429 1.56 -13.29 10.32
CA SER A 429 1.17 -11.95 9.89
C SER A 429 2.17 -10.91 10.41
N SER A 430 2.57 -9.98 9.54
CA SER A 430 3.45 -8.88 9.92
C SER A 430 2.66 -7.67 10.45
N TYR A 431 1.37 -7.60 10.13
CA TYR A 431 0.53 -6.41 10.34
C TYR A 431 -0.68 -6.64 11.24
N LEU A 432 -1.06 -7.89 11.53
CA LEU A 432 -2.27 -8.20 12.28
C LEU A 432 -2.00 -9.19 13.41
N ILE A 433 -2.82 -9.13 14.46
CA ILE A 433 -2.92 -10.17 15.51
C ILE A 433 -4.39 -10.43 15.86
N ASN A 434 -4.62 -11.56 16.54
CA ASN A 434 -5.93 -12.01 17.03
C ASN A 434 -6.95 -12.20 15.91
N SER A 435 -8.23 -12.25 16.27
CA SER A 435 -9.34 -12.40 15.33
C SER A 435 -10.44 -11.39 15.62
N VAL A 436 -11.30 -11.16 14.64
CA VAL A 436 -12.50 -10.34 14.77
C VAL A 436 -13.70 -11.05 14.17
N LYS A 437 -14.83 -10.98 14.85
CA LYS A 437 -16.11 -11.41 14.30
C LYS A 437 -16.85 -10.17 13.80
N PHE A 438 -17.09 -10.12 12.49
CA PHE A 438 -17.99 -9.15 11.90
C PHE A 438 -19.43 -9.66 11.98
N THR A 439 -20.35 -8.80 12.41
CA THR A 439 -21.80 -9.05 12.40
C THR A 439 -22.37 -8.53 11.09
N LEU A 440 -23.07 -9.38 10.35
CA LEU A 440 -23.65 -9.04 9.05
C LEU A 440 -25.14 -8.74 9.22
N LYS A 441 -25.59 -7.63 8.66
CA LYS A 441 -26.97 -7.16 8.71
C LYS A 441 -27.54 -7.12 7.29
N TYR A 442 -28.71 -7.73 7.09
CA TYR A 442 -29.42 -7.66 5.82
C TYR A 442 -30.26 -6.38 5.77
N LYS A 443 -29.98 -5.51 4.79
CA LYS A 443 -30.73 -4.29 4.55
C LYS A 443 -31.91 -4.55 3.64
N VAL A 444 -33.07 -4.05 4.05
CA VAL A 444 -34.32 -4.10 3.31
C VAL A 444 -34.60 -2.73 2.70
N ASN A 445 -34.97 -2.72 1.42
CA ASN A 445 -35.48 -1.52 0.77
C ASN A 445 -36.86 -1.19 1.35
N LEU A 446 -37.04 -0.03 1.97
CA LEU A 446 -38.37 0.37 2.47
C LEU A 446 -39.42 0.42 1.35
N GLY A 447 -39.03 0.72 0.12
CA GLY A 447 -39.93 0.67 -1.04
C GLY A 447 -40.51 -0.72 -1.35
N SER A 448 -39.97 -1.79 -0.74
CA SER A 448 -40.46 -3.17 -0.87
C SER A 448 -41.35 -3.63 0.29
N LEU A 449 -41.82 -2.70 1.12
CA LEU A 449 -42.84 -3.00 2.13
C LEU A 449 -44.09 -3.65 1.48
N PRO A 450 -44.74 -4.60 2.17
CA PRO A 450 -45.76 -5.47 1.57
C PRO A 450 -47.06 -4.75 1.20
N THR A 451 -47.22 -3.51 1.64
CA THR A 451 -48.37 -2.66 1.29
C THR A 451 -47.89 -1.23 1.06
N ASN A 452 -48.52 -0.57 0.08
CA ASN A 452 -48.39 0.85 -0.18
C ASN A 452 -49.49 1.68 0.51
N SER A 453 -50.40 1.03 1.26
CA SER A 453 -51.47 1.71 1.98
C SER A 453 -51.71 1.15 3.39
N ILE A 454 -52.13 2.02 4.30
CA ILE A 454 -52.47 1.70 5.68
C ILE A 454 -53.84 2.25 6.02
N ALA A 455 -54.58 1.54 6.86
CA ALA A 455 -55.90 1.92 7.32
C ALA A 455 -55.82 2.36 8.77
N ILE A 456 -56.22 3.60 9.09
CA ILE A 456 -56.18 4.13 10.45
C ILE A 456 -57.57 4.55 10.95
N LYS A 457 -57.80 4.35 12.24
CA LYS A 457 -59.09 4.65 12.91
C LYS A 457 -59.26 6.12 13.31
N SER A 458 -58.16 6.86 13.42
CA SER A 458 -58.18 8.30 13.69
C SER A 458 -57.21 8.99 12.75
N ALA A 459 -57.55 10.17 12.24
CA ALA A 459 -56.68 10.98 11.37
C ALA A 459 -55.55 11.67 12.17
N SER A 460 -54.98 10.98 13.16
CA SER A 460 -53.86 11.47 13.98
C SER A 460 -52.54 10.85 13.52
N PHE A 461 -51.45 11.59 13.72
CA PHE A 461 -50.11 11.11 13.45
C PHE A 461 -49.76 9.88 14.31
N ASP A 462 -50.21 9.82 15.57
CA ASP A 462 -49.93 8.68 16.46
C ASP A 462 -50.58 7.38 15.98
N SER A 463 -51.80 7.45 15.45
CA SER A 463 -52.45 6.29 14.83
C SER A 463 -51.72 5.82 13.58
N ALA A 464 -51.26 6.75 12.74
CA ALA A 464 -50.40 6.42 11.60
C ALA A 464 -49.08 5.80 12.08
N LYS A 465 -48.43 6.38 13.09
CA LYS A 465 -47.16 5.92 13.68
C LYS A 465 -47.26 4.48 14.16
N SER A 466 -48.31 4.15 14.92
CA SER A 466 -48.53 2.78 15.43
C SER A 466 -48.73 1.76 14.31
N GLU A 467 -49.49 2.13 13.27
CA GLU A 467 -49.77 1.21 12.17
C GLU A 467 -48.56 1.02 11.24
N VAL A 468 -47.80 2.09 10.95
CA VAL A 468 -46.52 1.97 10.25
C VAL A 468 -45.57 1.08 11.04
N GLN A 469 -45.46 1.29 12.36
CA GLN A 469 -44.60 0.46 13.20
C GLN A 469 -45.02 -1.01 13.15
N ARG A 470 -46.32 -1.32 13.20
CA ARG A 470 -46.84 -2.69 13.05
C ARG A 470 -46.40 -3.34 11.73
N ILE A 471 -46.50 -2.61 10.62
CA ILE A 471 -46.12 -3.09 9.28
C ILE A 471 -44.60 -3.30 9.19
N VAL A 472 -43.82 -2.30 9.60
CA VAL A 472 -42.35 -2.39 9.58
C VAL A 472 -41.87 -3.52 10.49
N SER A 473 -42.44 -3.67 11.69
CA SER A 473 -42.12 -4.77 12.62
C SER A 473 -42.56 -6.14 12.11
N SER A 474 -43.62 -6.24 11.30
CA SER A 474 -43.99 -7.50 10.64
C SER A 474 -42.98 -7.93 9.57
N TYR A 475 -42.27 -6.97 8.98
CA TYR A 475 -41.23 -7.21 7.99
C TYR A 475 -39.86 -7.40 8.64
N TYR A 476 -39.60 -6.68 9.73
CA TYR A 476 -38.36 -6.72 10.50
C TYR A 476 -38.62 -6.43 11.98
N SER A 477 -38.76 -7.47 12.80
CA SER A 477 -39.22 -7.36 14.20
C SER A 477 -38.30 -6.54 15.12
N LEU A 478 -37.03 -6.41 14.78
CA LEU A 478 -36.03 -5.65 15.55
C LEU A 478 -36.00 -4.15 15.22
N ALA A 479 -36.71 -3.72 14.17
CA ALA A 479 -36.73 -2.34 13.71
C ALA A 479 -37.36 -1.39 14.74
N LYS A 480 -36.69 -0.29 15.03
CA LYS A 480 -37.17 0.76 15.94
C LYS A 480 -37.37 2.07 15.19
N ILE A 481 -38.53 2.68 15.40
CA ILE A 481 -38.81 4.04 14.94
C ILE A 481 -37.83 5.02 15.62
N ASP A 482 -37.46 6.07 14.89
CA ASP A 482 -36.49 7.10 15.29
C ASP A 482 -35.04 6.59 15.46
N VAL A 483 -34.79 5.29 15.31
CA VAL A 483 -33.46 4.67 15.27
C VAL A 483 -33.14 4.17 13.85
N ASP A 484 -34.01 3.32 13.29
CA ASP A 484 -33.80 2.66 11.99
C ASP A 484 -34.58 3.31 10.85
N TYR A 485 -35.69 3.98 11.17
CA TYR A 485 -36.49 4.75 10.23
C TYR A 485 -37.21 5.88 10.96
N VAL A 486 -37.51 6.95 10.23
CA VAL A 486 -38.30 8.09 10.70
C VAL A 486 -39.54 8.26 9.85
N LEU A 487 -40.55 8.89 10.43
CA LEU A 487 -41.78 9.26 9.73
C LEU A 487 -41.73 10.75 9.42
N GLU A 488 -41.74 11.09 8.15
CA GLU A 488 -41.68 12.47 7.65
C GLU A 488 -42.93 12.80 6.83
N ASN A 489 -43.18 14.09 6.59
CA ASN A 489 -44.20 14.59 5.67
C ASN A 489 -45.60 13.99 5.87
N TYR A 490 -46.03 13.83 7.12
CA TYR A 490 -47.38 13.34 7.40
C TYR A 490 -48.44 14.32 6.87
N LYS A 491 -49.28 13.85 5.95
CA LYS A 491 -50.55 14.49 5.57
C LYS A 491 -51.67 13.67 6.20
N ALA A 492 -52.41 14.29 7.12
CA ALA A 492 -53.60 13.67 7.69
C ALA A 492 -54.62 13.33 6.59
N PRO A 493 -55.23 12.14 6.61
CA PRO A 493 -56.33 11.83 5.71
C PRO A 493 -57.55 12.69 6.05
N SER A 494 -58.32 13.08 5.04
CA SER A 494 -59.57 13.82 5.20
C SER A 494 -60.76 12.98 4.75
N ASN A 495 -61.96 13.58 4.74
CA ASN A 495 -63.15 12.91 4.20
C ASN A 495 -63.05 12.69 2.68
N ASP A 496 -62.32 13.58 2.01
CA ASP A 496 -62.30 13.68 0.55
C ASP A 496 -60.96 13.23 -0.04
N ASP A 497 -59.89 13.20 0.77
CA ASP A 497 -58.53 12.86 0.36
C ASP A 497 -57.92 11.76 1.22
N ASP A 498 -57.18 10.85 0.58
CA ASP A 498 -56.23 10.02 1.32
C ASP A 498 -55.11 10.88 1.90
N GLY A 499 -54.66 10.48 3.08
CA GLY A 499 -53.45 11.00 3.69
C GLY A 499 -52.23 10.27 3.14
N TYR A 500 -51.06 10.66 3.61
CA TYR A 500 -49.84 9.88 3.38
C TYR A 500 -48.84 10.11 4.51
N VAL A 501 -47.90 9.18 4.65
CA VAL A 501 -46.71 9.35 5.47
C VAL A 501 -45.50 8.82 4.72
N LEU A 502 -44.39 9.54 4.81
CA LEU A 502 -43.11 9.11 4.28
C LEU A 502 -42.39 8.30 5.35
N VAL A 503 -42.07 7.04 5.06
CA VAL A 503 -41.24 6.18 5.92
C VAL A 503 -39.83 6.21 5.34
N LYS A 504 -38.88 6.81 6.04
CA LYS A 504 -37.53 7.02 5.53
C LYS A 504 -36.51 6.33 6.42
N ALA A 505 -35.60 5.58 5.83
CA ALA A 505 -34.50 4.97 6.58
C ALA A 505 -33.61 6.07 7.17
N THR A 506 -33.19 5.93 8.41
CA THR A 506 -32.20 6.85 9.00
C THR A 506 -30.80 6.52 8.49
N ASP A 507 -29.89 7.49 8.53
CA ASP A 507 -28.47 7.25 8.18
C ASP A 507 -27.78 6.25 9.13
N LYS A 508 -28.36 6.06 10.33
CA LYS A 508 -27.91 5.12 11.35
C LYS A 508 -28.51 3.72 11.19
N SER A 509 -29.44 3.54 10.25
CA SER A 509 -30.15 2.28 10.06
C SER A 509 -29.24 1.19 9.53
N TYR A 510 -29.14 0.10 10.29
CA TYR A 510 -28.47 -1.12 9.83
C TYR A 510 -29.40 -2.02 9.03
N TYR A 511 -30.71 -1.78 9.09
CA TYR A 511 -31.76 -2.67 8.57
C TYR A 511 -32.48 -2.13 7.35
N PHE A 512 -32.48 -0.81 7.13
CA PHE A 512 -33.23 -0.20 6.03
C PHE A 512 -32.37 0.70 5.16
N TYR A 513 -32.86 0.92 3.95
CA TYR A 513 -32.41 1.96 3.04
C TYR A 513 -33.59 2.45 2.19
N ASN A 514 -33.39 3.58 1.51
CA ASN A 514 -34.41 4.30 0.74
C ASN A 514 -35.59 4.78 1.61
N LEU A 515 -36.72 5.04 0.94
CA LEU A 515 -37.96 5.51 1.53
C LEU A 515 -39.15 4.73 0.95
N ALA A 516 -40.24 4.73 1.69
CA ALA A 516 -41.55 4.28 1.24
C ALA A 516 -42.56 5.41 1.44
N VAL A 517 -43.50 5.53 0.52
CA VAL A 517 -44.68 6.37 0.72
C VAL A 517 -45.85 5.45 1.02
N LEU A 518 -46.44 5.62 2.20
CA LEU A 518 -47.62 4.86 2.60
C LEU A 518 -48.83 5.77 2.52
N THR A 519 -49.79 5.42 1.66
CA THR A 519 -51.10 6.06 1.57
C THR A 519 -51.90 5.74 2.82
N ILE A 520 -52.46 6.75 3.47
CA ILE A 520 -53.25 6.60 4.68
C ILE A 520 -54.73 6.71 4.33
N LYS A 521 -55.46 5.61 4.48
CA LYS A 521 -56.92 5.58 4.37
C LYS A 521 -57.52 5.84 5.75
N TYR A 522 -58.45 6.80 5.83
CA TYR A 522 -59.20 7.06 7.05
C TYR A 522 -60.46 6.19 7.09
N ASN A 523 -60.46 5.21 7.99
CA ASN A 523 -61.59 4.32 8.16
C ASN A 523 -62.59 4.98 9.10
N LYS A 524 -63.80 5.27 8.61
CA LYS A 524 -64.88 5.78 9.46
C LYS A 524 -65.75 4.65 9.98
N ASN A 525 -66.15 4.77 11.24
CA ASN A 525 -67.03 3.80 11.88
C ASN A 525 -68.48 4.08 11.45
N LEU A 526 -69.12 3.16 10.75
CA LEU A 526 -70.54 3.31 10.41
C LEU A 526 -71.40 3.47 11.67
N ALA A 527 -70.99 2.87 12.79
CA ALA A 527 -71.70 2.99 14.06
C ALA A 527 -71.70 4.43 14.63
N ASP A 528 -70.91 5.36 14.09
CA ASP A 528 -70.97 6.78 14.47
C ASP A 528 -72.19 7.49 13.84
N LEU A 529 -72.77 6.94 12.77
CA LEU A 529 -74.04 7.38 12.19
C LEU A 529 -75.24 6.86 13.00
N LYS A 530 -75.31 7.22 14.28
CA LYS A 530 -76.43 6.86 15.16
C LYS A 530 -77.61 7.79 14.92
N ASN A 531 -78.83 7.25 15.04
CA ASN A 531 -80.08 8.00 15.02
C ASN A 531 -80.38 8.78 13.72
N ILE A 532 -79.76 8.40 12.59
CA ILE A 532 -80.10 8.97 11.29
C ILE A 532 -81.53 8.56 10.92
N THR A 533 -82.35 9.57 10.65
CA THR A 533 -83.75 9.40 10.26
C THR A 533 -83.91 9.73 8.78
N LEU A 534 -84.26 8.72 7.98
CA LEU A 534 -84.48 8.83 6.54
C LEU A 534 -85.91 9.26 6.23
N LYS A 535 -86.04 10.10 5.21
CA LYS A 535 -87.32 10.54 4.63
C LYS A 535 -87.38 10.10 3.16
N PRO A 536 -87.63 8.81 2.89
CA PRO A 536 -87.58 8.28 1.53
C PRO A 536 -88.74 8.82 0.69
N SER A 537 -88.57 8.83 -0.64
CA SER A 537 -89.60 9.28 -1.59
C SER A 537 -90.81 8.34 -1.69
N ALA A 538 -90.68 7.11 -1.21
CA ALA A 538 -91.72 6.10 -1.10
C ALA A 538 -91.37 5.13 0.05
N ASN A 539 -92.36 4.42 0.59
CA ASN A 539 -92.17 3.48 1.69
C ASN A 539 -91.62 2.11 1.20
N ILE A 540 -90.60 2.10 0.34
CA ILE A 540 -89.97 0.90 -0.26
C ILE A 540 -88.44 0.91 -0.08
N LYS A 541 -87.80 -0.27 -0.15
CA LYS A 541 -86.36 -0.44 0.11
C LYS A 541 -85.50 0.48 -0.76
N ASP A 542 -85.75 0.55 -2.07
CA ASP A 542 -84.92 1.35 -2.99
C ASP A 542 -84.94 2.84 -2.67
N ALA A 543 -86.11 3.37 -2.28
CA ALA A 543 -86.25 4.76 -1.86
C ALA A 543 -85.53 5.03 -0.53
N ALA A 544 -85.59 4.10 0.43
CA ALA A 544 -84.81 4.16 1.67
C ALA A 544 -83.31 4.07 1.41
N SER A 545 -82.86 3.15 0.56
CA SER A 545 -81.47 3.01 0.12
C SER A 545 -80.95 4.31 -0.51
N ASN A 546 -81.71 4.91 -1.44
CA ASN A 546 -81.31 6.18 -2.06
C ASN A 546 -81.21 7.32 -1.04
N SER A 547 -82.13 7.40 -0.08
CA SER A 547 -82.02 8.38 1.02
C SER A 547 -80.80 8.11 1.91
N ALA A 548 -80.52 6.84 2.21
CA ALA A 548 -79.36 6.44 3.01
C ALA A 548 -78.03 6.73 2.29
N LYS A 549 -77.95 6.55 0.97
CA LYS A 549 -76.77 6.91 0.16
C LYS A 549 -76.38 8.36 0.38
N LEU A 550 -77.35 9.28 0.40
CA LEU A 550 -77.09 10.70 0.61
C LEU A 550 -76.47 10.98 1.98
N GLU A 551 -76.96 10.31 3.04
CA GLU A 551 -76.40 10.44 4.39
C GLU A 551 -75.02 9.80 4.50
N ILE A 552 -74.80 8.66 3.84
CA ILE A 552 -73.49 8.01 3.78
C ILE A 552 -72.48 8.87 3.01
N ILE A 553 -72.88 9.51 1.90
CA ILE A 553 -72.01 10.43 1.13
C ILE A 553 -71.65 11.67 1.97
N LYS A 554 -72.57 12.20 2.78
CA LYS A 554 -72.23 13.28 3.73
C LYS A 554 -71.22 12.83 4.77
N PHE A 555 -71.32 11.57 5.22
CA PHE A 555 -70.41 10.99 6.18
C PHE A 555 -69.05 10.65 5.58
N SER A 556 -69.03 10.09 4.37
CA SER A 556 -67.86 9.68 3.61
C SER A 556 -68.18 9.82 2.12
N SER A 557 -67.75 10.93 1.52
CA SER A 557 -68.03 11.29 0.13
C SER A 557 -67.50 10.27 -0.87
N ARG A 558 -66.50 9.48 -0.45
CA ARG A 558 -65.83 8.44 -1.23
C ARG A 558 -66.47 7.06 -1.12
N ALA A 559 -67.36 6.85 -0.16
CA ALA A 559 -67.99 5.57 0.06
C ALA A 559 -68.88 5.19 -1.14
N LYS A 560 -68.59 4.04 -1.74
CA LYS A 560 -69.33 3.46 -2.87
C LYS A 560 -70.10 2.23 -2.41
N GLU A 561 -71.39 2.19 -2.74
CA GLU A 561 -72.21 0.99 -2.56
C GLU A 561 -71.64 -0.18 -3.37
N GLY A 562 -71.60 -1.37 -2.76
CA GLY A 562 -71.05 -2.58 -3.37
C GLY A 562 -69.53 -2.69 -3.31
N VAL A 563 -68.83 -1.63 -2.87
CA VAL A 563 -67.37 -1.62 -2.68
C VAL A 563 -67.03 -1.40 -1.20
N ASP A 564 -67.58 -0.36 -0.60
CA ASP A 564 -67.29 0.06 0.78
C ASP A 564 -68.39 -0.32 1.76
N TYR A 565 -69.63 -0.41 1.28
CA TYR A 565 -70.78 -0.80 2.08
C TYR A 565 -71.87 -1.45 1.24
N GLU A 566 -72.77 -2.16 1.92
CA GLU A 566 -73.97 -2.74 1.34
C GLU A 566 -75.20 -2.48 2.23
N PHE A 567 -76.38 -2.49 1.63
CA PHE A 567 -77.65 -2.38 2.35
C PHE A 567 -78.16 -3.76 2.77
N GLY A 568 -78.22 -3.98 4.08
CA GLY A 568 -78.68 -5.22 4.70
C GLY A 568 -80.20 -5.27 4.85
N ASN A 569 -80.64 -5.66 6.06
CA ASN A 569 -82.04 -5.84 6.40
C ASN A 569 -82.83 -4.52 6.32
N TYR A 570 -83.99 -4.57 5.64
CA TYR A 570 -84.93 -3.47 5.53
C TYR A 570 -86.26 -3.85 6.20
N VAL A 571 -86.76 -2.98 7.08
CA VAL A 571 -88.08 -3.05 7.69
C VAL A 571 -88.88 -1.87 7.15
N GLN A 572 -89.99 -2.16 6.48
CA GLN A 572 -90.85 -1.14 5.88
C GLN A 572 -91.54 -0.28 6.96
N PRO A 573 -91.54 1.06 6.85
CA PRO A 573 -92.30 1.91 7.76
C PRO A 573 -93.81 1.78 7.52
N THR A 574 -94.59 1.92 8.58
CA THR A 574 -96.06 2.00 8.54
C THR A 574 -96.53 3.33 9.13
N GLN A 575 -97.82 3.65 9.01
CA GLN A 575 -98.36 4.87 9.61
C GLN A 575 -98.11 4.94 11.13
N ASP A 576 -98.11 3.78 11.79
CA ASP A 576 -98.02 3.70 13.26
C ASP A 576 -96.61 3.35 13.76
N SER A 577 -95.67 3.04 12.86
CA SER A 577 -94.32 2.61 13.25
C SER A 577 -93.25 3.00 12.23
N ASP A 578 -92.10 3.43 12.76
CA ASP A 578 -90.92 3.67 11.94
C ASP A 578 -90.35 2.35 11.40
N GLY A 579 -89.85 2.40 10.17
CA GLY A 579 -89.08 1.34 9.56
C GLY A 579 -87.60 1.40 9.94
N SER A 580 -86.79 0.51 9.37
CA SER A 580 -85.34 0.57 9.53
C SER A 580 -84.58 0.06 8.32
N LEU A 581 -83.36 0.55 8.12
CA LEU A 581 -82.45 0.07 7.07
C LEU A 581 -81.07 -0.17 7.67
N GLU A 582 -80.59 -1.41 7.62
CA GLU A 582 -79.24 -1.79 8.04
C GLU A 582 -78.21 -1.47 6.94
N ILE A 583 -77.06 -0.95 7.34
CA ILE A 583 -75.90 -0.70 6.46
C ILE A 583 -74.71 -1.45 7.03
N LYS A 584 -74.03 -2.23 6.19
CA LYS A 584 -72.84 -3.02 6.57
C LYS A 584 -71.64 -2.56 5.77
N ALA A 585 -70.51 -2.30 6.44
CA ALA A 585 -69.26 -2.06 5.75
C ALA A 585 -68.72 -3.34 5.11
N LEU A 586 -68.25 -3.25 3.87
CA LEU A 586 -67.60 -4.34 3.15
C LEU A 586 -66.10 -4.35 3.51
N LYS A 587 -65.53 -5.54 3.76
CA LYS A 587 -64.15 -5.68 4.25
C LYS A 587 -63.06 -5.29 3.24
N SER A 588 -63.40 -5.10 1.96
CA SER A 588 -62.43 -5.08 0.86
C SER A 588 -61.60 -3.79 0.73
N ASP A 589 -62.14 -2.60 1.04
CA ASP A 589 -61.47 -1.34 0.61
C ASP A 589 -61.27 -0.23 1.65
N GLY A 590 -61.75 -0.42 2.88
CA GLY A 590 -61.25 0.28 4.06
C GLY A 590 -61.89 1.62 4.42
N TYR A 591 -62.70 2.29 3.61
CA TYR A 591 -63.23 3.61 4.04
C TYR A 591 -64.26 3.54 5.16
N LEU A 592 -64.92 2.39 5.33
CA LEU A 592 -65.95 2.16 6.33
C LEU A 592 -65.65 0.89 7.12
N TYR A 593 -66.07 0.84 8.39
CA TYR A 593 -66.06 -0.38 9.20
C TYR A 593 -67.28 -0.46 10.11
N ASN A 594 -67.56 -1.66 10.63
CA ASN A 594 -68.75 -2.03 11.41
C ASN A 594 -70.07 -1.93 10.63
N THR A 595 -71.19 -2.00 11.35
CA THR A 595 -72.56 -1.92 10.82
C THR A 595 -73.33 -0.83 11.58
N THR A 596 -74.36 -0.26 10.94
CA THR A 596 -75.29 0.67 11.59
C THR A 596 -76.71 0.46 11.07
N LYS A 597 -77.70 1.05 11.72
CA LYS A 597 -79.10 0.98 11.34
C LYS A 597 -79.71 2.38 11.33
N PHE A 598 -80.28 2.78 10.21
CA PHE A 598 -81.03 4.03 10.06
C PHE A 598 -82.52 3.80 10.33
N ILE A 599 -83.19 4.83 10.86
CA ILE A 599 -84.64 4.87 11.09
C ILE A 599 -85.29 5.36 9.80
N VAL A 600 -86.37 4.72 9.32
CA VAL A 600 -87.08 5.13 8.11
C VAL A 600 -88.45 5.67 8.50
N LYS A 601 -88.72 6.96 8.25
CA LYS A 601 -90.04 7.54 8.55
C LYS A 601 -91.05 7.18 7.47
N TYR A 602 -92.29 6.92 7.89
CA TYR A 602 -93.40 6.73 6.95
C TYR A 602 -93.67 8.03 6.19
N LYS A 603 -93.66 7.94 4.86
CA LYS A 603 -94.12 9.01 3.99
C LYS A 603 -95.62 8.85 3.78
N THR A 604 -96.39 9.83 4.25
CA THR A 604 -97.80 10.02 3.87
C THR A 604 -97.88 10.38 2.40
N GLU A 605 -98.72 9.69 1.63
CA GLU A 605 -98.98 10.01 0.24
C GLU A 605 -99.58 11.43 0.16
N GLU A 606 -98.75 12.39 -0.25
CA GLU A 606 -99.21 13.72 -0.58
C GLU A 606 -100.01 13.59 -1.90
N ILE A 607 -101.32 13.88 -1.84
CA ILE A 607 -102.18 13.89 -3.02
C ILE A 607 -101.63 14.97 -3.96
N VAL A 608 -100.81 14.57 -4.93
CA VAL A 608 -100.22 15.47 -5.91
C VAL A 608 -101.36 16.03 -6.77
N ARG A 609 -101.72 17.30 -6.55
CA ARG A 609 -102.54 18.04 -7.52
C ARG A 609 -101.76 18.10 -8.84
N LYS A 610 -102.41 17.82 -9.96
CA LYS A 610 -101.81 17.98 -11.30
C LYS A 610 -101.27 19.41 -11.43
N LEU A 611 -100.06 19.55 -11.96
CA LEU A 611 -99.46 20.86 -12.21
C LEU A 611 -99.77 21.29 -13.64
N SER A 612 -100.45 22.43 -13.80
CA SER A 612 -100.78 22.95 -15.12
C SER A 612 -99.52 23.43 -15.87
N LEU A 613 -99.31 22.94 -17.10
CA LEU A 613 -98.24 23.39 -17.99
C LEU A 613 -98.40 24.86 -18.38
N SER A 614 -99.62 25.41 -18.30
CA SER A 614 -99.91 26.82 -18.58
C SER A 614 -99.27 27.79 -17.56
N VAL A 615 -98.79 27.27 -16.42
CA VAL A 615 -98.05 28.05 -15.41
C VAL A 615 -96.65 28.43 -15.93
N ILE A 616 -96.10 27.70 -16.90
CA ILE A 616 -94.81 28.02 -17.53
C ILE A 616 -95.02 29.23 -18.44
N LYS A 617 -94.41 30.37 -18.10
CA LYS A 617 -94.61 31.65 -18.80
C LYS A 617 -93.29 32.33 -19.13
N ASN A 618 -93.35 33.28 -20.05
CA ASN A 618 -92.25 34.19 -20.38
C ASN A 618 -90.94 33.45 -20.73
N ASP A 619 -89.86 33.75 -20.01
CA ASP A 619 -88.53 33.18 -20.26
C ASP A 619 -88.45 31.68 -19.98
N ASP A 620 -89.37 31.12 -19.18
CA ASP A 620 -89.44 29.68 -18.94
C ASP A 620 -89.95 28.89 -20.15
N LEU A 621 -90.65 29.56 -21.08
CA LEU A 621 -91.02 28.98 -22.37
C LEU A 621 -89.87 29.01 -23.39
N LYS A 622 -88.74 29.65 -23.08
CA LYS A 622 -87.57 29.70 -23.96
C LYS A 622 -86.62 28.55 -23.62
N VAL A 623 -86.21 27.80 -24.64
CA VAL A 623 -85.22 26.72 -24.56
C VAL A 623 -84.12 26.88 -25.61
N SER A 624 -82.90 26.50 -25.24
CA SER A 624 -81.71 26.54 -26.10
C SER A 624 -81.22 25.11 -26.33
N PRO A 625 -81.78 24.37 -27.31
CA PRO A 625 -81.40 22.99 -27.56
C PRO A 625 -79.99 22.89 -28.14
N SER A 626 -79.30 21.76 -27.88
CA SER A 626 -77.96 21.49 -28.42
C SER A 626 -77.91 21.34 -29.94
N GLY A 627 -79.07 21.07 -30.57
CA GLY A 627 -79.24 20.92 -32.00
C GLY A 627 -80.59 21.45 -32.45
N ASN A 628 -80.75 21.62 -33.76
CA ASN A 628 -81.99 22.11 -34.37
C ASN A 628 -82.96 20.99 -34.80
N LEU A 629 -82.70 19.75 -34.37
CA LEU A 629 -83.58 18.61 -34.62
C LEU A 629 -84.69 18.56 -33.56
N GLU A 630 -85.85 18.02 -33.93
CA GLU A 630 -87.00 17.89 -33.02
C GLU A 630 -86.62 17.12 -31.75
N SER A 631 -85.79 16.09 -31.86
CA SER A 631 -85.33 15.28 -30.72
C SER A 631 -84.54 16.09 -29.68
N ASP A 632 -83.72 17.03 -30.12
CA ASP A 632 -82.89 17.85 -29.22
C ASP A 632 -83.75 18.91 -28.53
N VAL A 633 -84.71 19.44 -29.26
CA VAL A 633 -85.73 20.38 -28.77
C VAL A 633 -86.62 19.71 -27.72
N LYS A 634 -87.11 18.49 -27.97
CA LYS A 634 -87.90 17.72 -26.99
C LYS A 634 -87.13 17.50 -25.68
N LYS A 635 -85.86 17.09 -25.75
CA LYS A 635 -85.00 16.92 -24.56
C LYS A 635 -84.86 18.22 -23.78
N ALA A 636 -84.62 19.33 -24.47
CA ALA A 636 -84.50 20.64 -23.83
C ALA A 636 -85.82 21.07 -23.15
N VAL A 637 -86.97 20.82 -23.79
CA VAL A 637 -88.30 21.12 -23.20
C VAL A 637 -88.60 20.24 -21.99
N ILE A 638 -88.34 18.92 -22.06
CA ILE A 638 -88.52 18.02 -20.91
C ILE A 638 -87.67 18.49 -19.72
N SER A 639 -86.39 18.82 -19.98
CA SER A 639 -85.49 19.32 -18.95
C SER A 639 -85.97 20.65 -18.36
N ARG A 640 -86.54 21.54 -19.19
CA ARG A 640 -87.11 22.82 -18.74
C ARG A 640 -88.35 22.62 -17.88
N ILE A 641 -89.28 21.75 -18.28
CA ILE A 641 -90.46 21.40 -17.47
C ILE A 641 -90.01 20.84 -16.11
N ALA A 642 -89.02 19.93 -16.11
CA ALA A 642 -88.50 19.36 -14.87
C ALA A 642 -87.85 20.40 -13.95
N SER A 643 -87.15 21.37 -14.52
CA SER A 643 -86.55 22.46 -13.76
C SER A 643 -87.59 23.42 -13.17
N VAL A 644 -88.62 23.79 -13.93
CA VAL A 644 -89.62 24.80 -13.54
C VAL A 644 -90.64 24.22 -12.58
N LEU A 645 -91.23 23.07 -12.92
CA LEU A 645 -92.30 22.44 -12.15
C LEU A 645 -91.81 21.44 -11.10
N LYS A 646 -90.49 21.16 -11.05
CA LYS A 646 -89.87 20.19 -10.12
C LYS A 646 -90.46 18.78 -10.21
N ILE A 647 -90.88 18.37 -11.42
CA ILE A 647 -91.45 17.04 -11.71
C ILE A 647 -90.79 16.42 -12.94
N ASN A 648 -90.63 15.10 -12.96
CA ASN A 648 -90.09 14.40 -14.13
C ASN A 648 -91.25 13.91 -15.00
N VAL A 649 -91.47 14.57 -16.14
CA VAL A 649 -92.48 14.18 -17.13
C VAL A 649 -91.88 13.27 -18.19
N LYS A 650 -92.64 12.29 -18.66
CA LYS A 650 -92.26 11.40 -19.77
C LYS A 650 -93.11 11.65 -21.01
N GLU A 651 -92.49 11.60 -22.18
CA GLU A 651 -93.20 11.65 -23.47
C GLU A 651 -94.09 10.41 -23.63
N ASN A 652 -95.33 10.62 -24.09
CA ASN A 652 -96.42 9.65 -24.25
C ASN A 652 -97.08 9.14 -22.96
N GLU A 653 -96.48 9.32 -21.78
CA GLU A 653 -97.11 8.98 -20.48
C GLU A 653 -97.71 10.23 -19.83
N ASP A 654 -96.94 11.33 -19.78
CA ASP A 654 -97.33 12.57 -19.14
C ASP A 654 -97.59 13.71 -20.12
N ILE A 655 -96.79 13.78 -21.19
CA ILE A 655 -96.85 14.84 -22.19
C ILE A 655 -96.74 14.28 -23.61
N VAL A 656 -97.29 14.99 -24.58
CA VAL A 656 -97.12 14.73 -26.02
C VAL A 656 -96.70 16.02 -26.72
N PHE A 657 -95.82 15.88 -27.71
CA PHE A 657 -95.31 17.01 -28.48
C PHE A 657 -96.00 17.13 -29.84
N SER A 658 -96.16 18.36 -30.31
CA SER A 658 -96.71 18.67 -31.63
C SER A 658 -96.21 20.02 -32.14
N GLY A 659 -96.46 20.34 -33.40
CA GLY A 659 -96.22 21.69 -33.94
C GLY A 659 -94.76 22.14 -33.95
N PHE A 660 -93.82 21.20 -34.06
CA PHE A 660 -92.40 21.53 -34.14
C PHE A 660 -92.08 22.37 -35.39
N LYS A 661 -91.38 23.49 -35.18
CA LYS A 661 -90.82 24.36 -36.20
C LYS A 661 -89.34 24.60 -35.88
N PRO A 662 -88.39 24.20 -36.73
CA PRO A 662 -86.97 24.42 -36.48
C PRO A 662 -86.62 25.91 -36.51
N SER A 663 -85.63 26.32 -35.73
CA SER A 663 -85.07 27.68 -35.77
C SER A 663 -84.37 27.93 -37.12
N LYS A 664 -84.42 29.14 -37.67
CA LYS A 664 -83.65 29.48 -38.88
C LYS A 664 -82.32 30.14 -38.48
N VAL A 665 -81.27 29.87 -39.24
CA VAL A 665 -79.86 30.28 -38.98
C VAL A 665 -79.67 31.82 -38.86
N ASN A 666 -80.69 32.62 -39.18
CA ASN A 666 -80.64 34.09 -39.17
C ASN A 666 -81.47 34.73 -38.03
N GLY A 667 -81.60 34.06 -36.88
CA GLY A 667 -82.22 34.64 -35.68
C GLY A 667 -83.74 34.53 -35.60
N ASN A 668 -84.40 33.78 -36.50
CA ASN A 668 -85.81 33.44 -36.32
C ASN A 668 -85.92 32.23 -35.39
N THR A 669 -86.56 32.44 -34.25
CA THR A 669 -86.80 31.41 -33.24
C THR A 669 -87.68 30.29 -33.79
N GLY A 670 -87.38 29.05 -33.44
CA GLY A 670 -88.27 27.91 -33.68
C GLY A 670 -89.35 27.79 -32.59
N SER A 671 -90.20 26.78 -32.68
CA SER A 671 -91.23 26.51 -31.67
C SER A 671 -91.55 25.03 -31.56
N ILE A 672 -92.06 24.60 -30.40
CA ILE A 672 -92.69 23.29 -30.23
C ILE A 672 -93.83 23.40 -29.21
N THR A 673 -94.95 22.73 -29.46
CA THR A 673 -96.08 22.68 -28.54
C THR A 673 -96.01 21.39 -27.73
N VAL A 674 -96.23 21.48 -26.42
CA VAL A 674 -96.35 20.34 -25.51
C VAL A 674 -97.74 20.35 -24.88
N ASN A 675 -98.43 19.22 -24.88
CA ASN A 675 -99.73 19.05 -24.24
C ASN A 675 -99.65 17.92 -23.22
N ALA A 676 -100.32 18.05 -22.09
CA ALA A 676 -100.49 16.95 -21.15
C ALA A 676 -101.30 15.82 -21.78
N VAL A 677 -100.88 14.57 -21.55
CA VAL A 677 -101.68 13.40 -21.87
C VAL A 677 -102.86 13.35 -20.89
N GLN A 678 -104.07 13.04 -21.35
CA GLN A 678 -105.27 13.03 -20.49
C GLN A 678 -105.14 12.12 -19.27
N SER A 679 -104.40 11.02 -19.39
CA SER A 679 -104.10 10.07 -18.32
C SER A 679 -102.98 10.51 -17.38
N SER A 680 -102.28 11.62 -17.65
CA SER A 680 -101.18 12.07 -16.78
C SER A 680 -101.69 12.36 -15.38
N LYS A 681 -100.95 11.87 -14.40
CA LYS A 681 -101.14 12.19 -12.97
C LYS A 681 -100.29 13.37 -12.52
N LEU A 682 -99.33 13.81 -13.34
CA LEU A 682 -98.34 14.83 -12.99
C LEU A 682 -98.71 16.21 -13.53
N VAL A 683 -99.24 16.27 -14.76
CA VAL A 683 -99.48 17.54 -15.46
C VAL A 683 -100.86 17.64 -16.11
N GLU A 684 -101.31 18.87 -16.35
CA GLU A 684 -102.50 19.21 -17.13
C GLU A 684 -102.23 20.40 -18.08
N ASP A 685 -103.16 20.71 -18.98
CA ASP A 685 -103.06 21.75 -20.01
C ASP A 685 -101.91 21.58 -21.02
N GLY A 686 -101.61 22.63 -21.78
CA GLY A 686 -100.52 22.65 -22.76
C GLY A 686 -99.78 23.99 -22.77
N ALA A 687 -98.59 24.00 -23.34
CA ALA A 687 -97.72 25.16 -23.48
C ALA A 687 -96.96 25.12 -24.81
N GLN A 688 -96.65 26.30 -25.36
CA GLN A 688 -95.81 26.41 -26.56
C GLN A 688 -94.44 26.98 -26.18
N PHE A 689 -93.40 26.20 -26.41
CA PHE A 689 -92.02 26.59 -26.17
C PHE A 689 -91.41 27.25 -27.41
N ILE A 690 -90.60 28.28 -27.17
CA ILE A 690 -89.82 29.00 -28.17
C ILE A 690 -88.40 28.44 -28.13
N THR A 691 -87.86 28.06 -29.30
CA THR A 691 -86.51 27.49 -29.40
C THR A 691 -85.55 28.50 -30.00
N ASN A 692 -84.42 28.71 -29.32
CA ASN A 692 -83.35 29.60 -29.77
C ASN A 692 -82.13 28.74 -30.11
N TYR A 693 -82.02 28.31 -31.37
CA TYR A 693 -80.81 27.64 -31.86
C TYR A 693 -79.91 28.64 -32.60
N TYR A 694 -78.79 28.99 -31.99
CA TYR A 694 -77.73 29.75 -32.64
C TYR A 694 -76.82 28.75 -33.35
N GLY A 695 -76.97 28.60 -34.67
CA GLY A 695 -76.02 27.83 -35.47
C GLY A 695 -74.61 28.36 -35.22
N THR A 696 -73.71 27.48 -34.80
CA THR A 696 -72.35 27.80 -34.40
C THR A 696 -71.51 28.30 -35.58
N ILE A 697 -71.58 29.61 -35.86
CA ILE A 697 -70.54 30.30 -36.65
C ILE A 697 -69.41 30.65 -35.68
N PHE A 698 -68.57 29.68 -35.31
CA PHE A 698 -67.33 30.00 -34.60
C PHE A 698 -66.26 30.47 -35.59
N LYS A 699 -65.93 31.76 -35.50
CA LYS A 699 -64.77 32.37 -36.16
C LYS A 699 -63.51 31.79 -35.51
N ARG A 700 -62.67 31.07 -36.28
CA ARG A 700 -61.36 30.56 -35.83
C ARG A 700 -60.57 31.71 -35.19
N VAL A 701 -60.20 31.59 -33.91
CA VAL A 701 -59.29 32.53 -33.25
C VAL A 701 -57.87 32.13 -33.62
N ASN A 702 -57.16 33.02 -34.32
CA ASN A 702 -55.76 32.82 -34.67
C ASN A 702 -54.88 33.20 -33.47
N LEU A 703 -54.36 32.19 -32.76
CA LEU A 703 -53.49 32.37 -31.58
C LEU A 703 -52.16 33.08 -31.88
N SER A 704 -51.76 33.20 -33.15
CA SER A 704 -50.55 33.96 -33.54
C SER A 704 -50.69 35.48 -33.39
N ALA A 705 -51.91 36.00 -33.13
CA ALA A 705 -52.16 37.43 -32.91
C ALA A 705 -52.02 37.88 -31.44
N ILE A 706 -51.70 36.97 -30.51
CA ILE A 706 -51.51 37.31 -29.10
C ILE A 706 -50.06 37.80 -28.90
N ASP A 707 -49.92 39.08 -28.53
CA ASP A 707 -48.63 39.70 -28.24
C ASP A 707 -48.01 39.11 -26.97
N THR A 708 -47.02 38.23 -27.14
CA THR A 708 -46.33 37.53 -26.05
C THR A 708 -45.20 38.34 -25.42
N THR A 709 -44.98 39.60 -25.84
CA THR A 709 -43.79 40.38 -25.42
C THR A 709 -43.86 40.96 -24.00
N LYS A 710 -44.93 40.73 -23.22
CA LYS A 710 -45.16 41.41 -21.92
C LYS A 710 -45.44 40.53 -20.72
N VAL A 711 -44.91 39.31 -20.66
CA VAL A 711 -45.06 38.48 -19.44
C VAL A 711 -43.71 37.96 -18.95
N LEU A 712 -43.19 38.62 -17.92
CA LEU A 712 -42.00 38.21 -17.16
C LEU A 712 -42.44 37.30 -16.01
N PHE A 713 -41.92 36.07 -15.99
CA PHE A 713 -42.11 35.14 -14.87
C PHE A 713 -40.74 34.77 -14.28
N THR A 714 -40.60 34.91 -12.96
CA THR A 714 -39.44 34.45 -12.19
C THR A 714 -39.89 33.38 -11.18
N PRO A 715 -39.90 32.09 -11.57
CA PRO A 715 -40.13 31.01 -10.61
C PRO A 715 -38.86 30.71 -9.81
N SER A 716 -39.00 30.56 -8.49
CA SER A 716 -37.88 30.29 -7.58
C SER A 716 -37.47 28.81 -7.50
N ARG A 717 -38.26 27.86 -8.05
CA ARG A 717 -37.91 26.42 -8.16
C ARG A 717 -38.58 25.75 -9.36
N ASN A 718 -37.84 24.87 -10.03
CA ASN A 718 -38.26 24.16 -11.25
C ASN A 718 -39.05 22.87 -10.92
N THR A 719 -40.39 22.95 -10.91
CA THR A 719 -41.25 21.75 -11.00
C THR A 719 -42.28 21.90 -12.12
N GLU A 720 -42.49 20.81 -12.87
CA GLU A 720 -43.40 20.74 -14.03
C GLU A 720 -44.83 21.22 -13.70
N SER A 721 -45.30 20.96 -12.47
CA SER A 721 -46.60 21.41 -11.97
C SER A 721 -46.78 22.93 -11.94
N ILE A 722 -45.72 23.71 -11.66
CA ILE A 722 -45.78 25.17 -11.59
C ILE A 722 -45.96 25.76 -12.99
N TYR A 723 -45.34 25.15 -14.00
CA TYR A 723 -45.47 25.59 -15.39
C TYR A 723 -46.86 25.30 -15.96
N ILE A 724 -47.47 24.16 -15.59
CA ILE A 724 -48.86 23.83 -15.97
C ILE A 724 -49.84 24.84 -15.35
N GLN A 725 -49.72 25.11 -14.05
CA GLN A 725 -50.55 26.08 -13.34
C GLN A 725 -50.45 27.49 -13.96
N LEU A 726 -49.25 27.93 -14.33
CA LEU A 726 -49.01 29.23 -14.98
C LEU A 726 -49.62 29.33 -16.38
N ILE A 727 -49.68 28.23 -17.12
CA ILE A 727 -50.33 28.17 -18.45
C ILE A 727 -51.85 28.23 -18.30
N GLU A 728 -52.40 27.50 -17.32
CA GLU A 728 -53.83 27.53 -16.99
C GLU A 728 -54.26 28.94 -16.58
N ASP A 729 -53.52 29.61 -15.69
CA ASP A 729 -53.80 30.98 -15.25
C ASP A 729 -53.70 32.00 -16.40
N PHE A 730 -52.76 31.81 -17.34
CA PHE A 730 -52.60 32.68 -18.50
C PHE A 730 -53.77 32.55 -19.48
N LEU A 731 -54.26 31.32 -19.70
CA LEU A 731 -55.40 31.04 -20.57
C LEU A 731 -56.70 31.60 -19.96
N ASP A 732 -56.91 31.39 -18.65
CA ASP A 732 -58.08 31.92 -17.92
C ASP A 732 -58.14 33.45 -17.96
N LYS A 733 -56.98 34.13 -17.91
CA LYS A 733 -56.92 35.59 -17.88
C LYS A 733 -57.15 36.25 -19.25
N ASN A 734 -56.81 35.58 -20.35
CA ASN A 734 -56.78 36.19 -21.69
C ASN A 734 -57.86 35.66 -22.64
N CYS A 735 -58.44 34.49 -22.40
CA CYS A 735 -59.52 33.92 -23.22
C CYS A 735 -60.88 34.17 -22.55
N LYS A 736 -61.45 35.36 -22.76
CA LYS A 736 -62.83 35.65 -22.30
C LYS A 736 -63.84 35.02 -23.24
N THR A 737 -64.26 33.78 -22.99
CA THR A 737 -65.50 33.22 -23.55
C THR A 737 -66.57 33.05 -22.46
N PRO A 738 -67.87 33.20 -22.76
CA PRO A 738 -68.94 33.26 -21.76
C PRO A 738 -69.26 31.94 -21.05
N GLU A 739 -68.74 30.80 -21.51
CA GLU A 739 -68.96 29.49 -20.89
C GLU A 739 -67.60 28.83 -20.60
N LYS A 740 -67.37 28.49 -19.33
CA LYS A 740 -66.16 27.79 -18.89
C LYS A 740 -66.17 26.35 -19.42
N PRO A 741 -65.14 25.88 -20.15
CA PRO A 741 -64.99 24.47 -20.44
C PRO A 741 -64.71 23.71 -19.15
N VAL A 742 -65.33 22.54 -18.99
CA VAL A 742 -64.97 21.58 -17.93
C VAL A 742 -63.67 20.91 -18.36
N TYR A 743 -62.54 21.34 -17.80
CA TYR A 743 -61.22 20.77 -18.09
C TYR A 743 -61.02 19.44 -17.35
N GLY A 744 -60.58 18.40 -18.06
CA GLY A 744 -60.17 17.15 -17.41
C GLY A 744 -59.95 15.89 -18.24
N LYS A 745 -60.20 15.85 -19.57
CA LYS A 745 -60.08 14.56 -20.31
C LYS A 745 -59.36 14.52 -21.66
N ASP A 746 -59.13 15.64 -22.37
CA ASP A 746 -58.79 15.55 -23.82
C ASP A 746 -57.45 16.16 -24.27
N TYR A 747 -56.53 16.49 -23.35
CA TYR A 747 -55.24 17.10 -23.71
C TYR A 747 -54.05 16.36 -23.12
N THR A 748 -53.02 16.13 -23.94
CA THR A 748 -51.67 15.73 -23.51
C THR A 748 -50.69 16.85 -23.79
N TYR A 749 -49.93 17.23 -22.77
CA TYR A 749 -48.87 18.24 -22.87
C TYR A 749 -47.51 17.56 -22.95
N ARG A 750 -46.65 18.01 -23.86
CA ARG A 750 -45.25 17.60 -23.92
C ARG A 750 -44.35 18.81 -23.70
N VAL A 751 -43.59 18.80 -22.60
CA VAL A 751 -42.61 19.85 -22.30
C VAL A 751 -41.24 19.34 -22.73
N SER A 752 -40.59 20.06 -23.65
CA SER A 752 -39.19 19.80 -24.01
C SER A 752 -38.31 21.01 -23.69
N THR A 753 -37.18 20.75 -23.05
CA THR A 753 -36.17 21.75 -22.71
C THR A 753 -34.90 21.48 -23.52
N LYS A 754 -34.33 22.53 -24.12
CA LYS A 754 -32.97 22.46 -24.70
C LYS A 754 -31.98 23.03 -23.68
N PRO A 755 -30.92 22.29 -23.30
CA PRO A 755 -29.96 22.79 -22.31
C PRO A 755 -29.12 23.95 -22.84
N ASN A 756 -28.80 24.87 -21.93
CA ASN A 756 -28.11 26.15 -22.20
C ASN A 756 -26.67 25.97 -22.73
N ARG A 757 -26.25 26.86 -23.63
CA ARG A 757 -24.83 27.14 -23.87
C ARG A 757 -24.36 28.16 -22.83
N VAL A 758 -23.26 27.85 -22.15
CA VAL A 758 -22.61 28.78 -21.21
C VAL A 758 -21.43 29.44 -21.91
N LYS A 759 -21.39 30.77 -21.92
CA LYS A 759 -20.27 31.56 -22.45
C LYS A 759 -19.52 32.18 -21.28
N LYS A 760 -18.18 32.13 -21.32
CA LYS A 760 -17.32 32.74 -20.29
C LYS A 760 -16.95 34.15 -20.73
N GLU A 761 -17.31 35.14 -19.92
CA GLU A 761 -16.89 36.54 -20.08
C GLU A 761 -15.91 36.93 -18.98
N LYS A 762 -15.27 38.10 -19.13
CA LYS A 762 -14.10 38.53 -18.35
C LYS A 762 -14.31 38.55 -16.83
N ASN A 763 -15.57 38.64 -16.36
CA ASN A 763 -15.95 38.72 -14.94
C ASN A 763 -17.04 37.70 -14.51
N GLY A 764 -17.30 36.63 -15.27
CA GLY A 764 -18.29 35.62 -14.89
C GLY A 764 -18.83 34.78 -16.04
N TYR A 765 -19.70 33.82 -15.70
CA TYR A 765 -20.41 32.98 -16.67
C TYR A 765 -21.80 33.55 -16.95
N THR A 766 -22.13 33.77 -18.21
CA THR A 766 -23.50 34.10 -18.66
C THR A 766 -24.08 32.90 -19.42
N ALA A 767 -25.25 32.45 -19.00
CA ALA A 767 -26.01 31.43 -19.73
C ALA A 767 -26.84 32.11 -20.82
N GLU A 768 -26.74 31.66 -22.07
CA GLU A 768 -27.67 32.08 -23.12
C GLU A 768 -29.05 31.45 -22.88
N ASN A 769 -30.12 32.22 -23.13
CA ASN A 769 -31.51 31.89 -22.83
C ASN A 769 -31.92 30.49 -23.32
N GLY A 770 -32.46 29.65 -22.43
CA GLY A 770 -33.10 28.39 -22.78
C GLY A 770 -34.50 28.61 -23.36
N THR A 771 -34.86 27.85 -24.39
CA THR A 771 -36.24 27.81 -24.92
C THR A 771 -36.98 26.63 -24.31
N ILE A 772 -38.16 26.88 -23.75
CA ILE A 772 -39.13 25.83 -23.37
C ILE A 772 -40.14 25.74 -24.51
N ILE A 773 -40.32 24.55 -25.07
CA ILE A 773 -41.35 24.26 -26.07
C ILE A 773 -42.42 23.40 -25.39
N VAL A 774 -43.64 23.92 -25.35
CA VAL A 774 -44.81 23.19 -24.86
C VAL A 774 -45.68 22.84 -26.06
N GLU A 775 -45.83 21.55 -26.34
CA GLU A 775 -46.71 21.04 -27.39
C GLU A 775 -47.98 20.52 -26.73
N ALA A 776 -49.14 21.03 -27.16
CA ALA A 776 -50.44 20.50 -26.77
C ALA A 776 -51.03 19.75 -27.97
N THR A 777 -51.26 18.45 -27.83
CA THR A 777 -51.97 17.64 -28.83
C THR A 777 -53.37 17.32 -28.30
N SER A 778 -54.39 17.66 -29.09
CA SER A 778 -55.78 17.27 -28.81
C SER A 778 -56.21 16.17 -29.80
N ASN A 779 -57.07 15.26 -29.35
CA ASN A 779 -57.75 14.29 -30.23
C ASN A 779 -58.99 14.90 -30.95
N SER A 780 -59.15 16.22 -30.92
CA SER A 780 -60.27 16.93 -31.55
C SER A 780 -59.80 17.74 -32.76
N ASP A 781 -60.60 17.77 -33.84
CA ASP A 781 -60.37 18.56 -35.07
C ASP A 781 -60.35 20.10 -34.86
N TRP A 782 -60.34 20.58 -33.62
CA TRP A 782 -60.71 21.94 -33.23
C TRP A 782 -59.52 22.85 -32.89
N PHE A 783 -58.29 22.30 -32.73
CA PHE A 783 -57.09 23.10 -32.41
C PHE A 783 -55.80 22.53 -33.02
N VAL A 784 -55.06 23.36 -33.77
CA VAL A 784 -53.62 23.16 -34.06
C VAL A 784 -52.92 24.51 -33.98
N GLY A 785 -52.00 24.69 -33.04
CA GLY A 785 -51.22 25.91 -32.88
C GLY A 785 -50.00 25.72 -31.97
N TRP A 786 -48.93 26.46 -32.26
CA TRP A 786 -47.64 26.36 -31.55
C TRP A 786 -47.46 27.65 -30.73
N MET A 787 -47.15 27.53 -29.44
CA MET A 787 -46.80 28.67 -28.59
C MET A 787 -45.34 28.56 -28.14
N ARG A 788 -44.57 29.63 -28.28
CA ARG A 788 -43.15 29.68 -27.90
C ARG A 788 -42.97 30.70 -26.78
N PHE A 789 -42.51 30.24 -25.62
CA PHE A 789 -42.20 31.10 -24.47
C PHE A 789 -40.68 31.29 -24.35
N GLN A 790 -40.26 32.51 -24.01
CA GLN A 790 -38.85 32.85 -23.78
C GLN A 790 -38.67 33.22 -22.31
N VAL A 791 -37.96 32.40 -21.55
CA VAL A 791 -37.74 32.61 -20.11
C VAL A 791 -36.36 33.20 -19.89
N LYS A 792 -36.29 34.40 -19.31
CA LYS A 792 -35.04 35.05 -18.86
C LYS A 792 -34.91 34.81 -17.35
N GLY A 793 -33.88 34.09 -16.93
CA GLY A 793 -33.52 33.93 -15.51
C GLY A 793 -32.07 34.33 -15.27
N GLU A 794 -31.84 35.30 -14.37
CA GLU A 794 -30.52 35.55 -13.77
C GLU A 794 -30.32 34.56 -12.61
N ILE A 795 -29.24 33.79 -12.63
CA ILE A 795 -28.80 33.02 -11.47
C ILE A 795 -28.00 33.98 -10.57
N ARG A 796 -28.56 34.35 -9.43
CA ARG A 796 -27.80 35.02 -8.36
C ARG A 796 -27.42 33.99 -7.31
N ASP A 797 -26.12 33.96 -7.06
CA ASP A 797 -25.41 33.33 -5.95
C ASP A 797 -25.19 31.81 -6.00
N LEU A 798 -23.91 31.43 -5.97
CA LEU A 798 -23.38 30.06 -5.97
C LEU A 798 -22.67 29.74 -4.63
N SER A 799 -22.94 30.51 -3.58
CA SER A 799 -22.27 30.39 -2.27
C SER A 799 -22.71 29.19 -1.43
N GLU A 800 -23.65 28.35 -1.87
CA GLU A 800 -24.23 27.26 -1.05
C GLU A 800 -24.08 25.83 -1.64
N MET A 801 -23.01 25.55 -2.40
CA MET A 801 -22.65 24.16 -2.72
C MET A 801 -21.55 23.63 -1.79
N ASN A 802 -21.90 22.59 -1.02
CA ASN A 802 -21.04 21.95 0.00
C ASN A 802 -19.77 21.28 -0.57
N ASN A 803 -18.72 21.33 0.24
CA ASN A 803 -17.30 21.02 -0.03
C ASN A 803 -16.91 19.53 -0.23
N VAL A 804 -17.73 18.66 -0.85
CA VAL A 804 -17.39 17.22 -0.93
C VAL A 804 -16.62 16.80 -2.19
N ASP A 805 -16.52 17.62 -3.24
CA ASP A 805 -15.83 17.22 -4.49
C ASP A 805 -14.43 17.85 -4.70
N LYS A 806 -13.70 18.12 -3.60
CA LYS A 806 -12.29 18.55 -3.67
C LYS A 806 -11.38 17.63 -2.87
N ALA A 807 -10.95 16.53 -3.49
CA ALA A 807 -9.58 15.99 -3.43
C ALA A 807 -9.54 14.53 -3.88
N LEU A 808 -8.95 14.25 -5.05
CA LEU A 808 -7.81 13.30 -5.22
C LEU A 808 -7.56 13.07 -6.72
N VAL A 809 -6.66 13.82 -7.34
CA VAL A 809 -5.67 13.27 -8.30
C VAL A 809 -4.45 14.18 -8.24
N LYS A 810 -3.34 13.66 -7.68
CA LYS A 810 -2.04 14.34 -7.65
C LYS A 810 -1.50 14.54 -9.07
N ALA A 811 -0.81 15.66 -9.24
CA ALA A 811 -0.24 16.21 -10.47
C ALA A 811 0.88 15.37 -11.15
N GLU A 812 1.25 14.19 -10.65
CA GLU A 812 2.31 13.36 -11.25
C GLU A 812 1.83 12.51 -12.44
N VAL A 813 0.52 12.40 -12.67
CA VAL A 813 -0.01 11.57 -13.76
C VAL A 813 -0.16 12.38 -15.07
N LEU A 814 -0.17 13.72 -14.99
CA LEU A 814 -0.53 14.60 -16.11
C LEU A 814 0.49 14.61 -17.27
N GLU A 815 1.76 14.31 -17.00
CA GLU A 815 2.83 14.39 -18.01
C GLU A 815 2.87 13.15 -18.93
N LYS A 816 2.30 12.02 -18.48
CA LYS A 816 2.23 10.78 -19.27
C LYS A 816 1.10 10.79 -20.30
N TYR A 817 -0.01 11.50 -20.01
CA TYR A 817 -1.25 11.47 -20.79
C TYR A 817 -1.16 12.11 -22.18
N THR A 818 -0.23 13.05 -22.41
CA THR A 818 -0.10 13.71 -23.72
C THR A 818 0.80 12.96 -24.71
N LYS A 819 1.50 11.90 -24.29
CA LYS A 819 2.48 11.19 -25.12
C LYS A 819 2.03 9.79 -25.59
N ASP A 820 1.05 9.17 -24.92
CA ASP A 820 0.57 7.82 -25.24
C ASP A 820 -0.95 7.80 -25.45
N LYS A 821 -1.36 7.85 -26.73
CA LYS A 821 -2.77 7.85 -27.15
C LYS A 821 -3.50 6.55 -26.80
N GLU A 822 -2.80 5.41 -26.83
CA GLU A 822 -3.40 4.10 -26.53
C GLU A 822 -3.68 3.94 -25.04
N PHE A 823 -2.78 4.44 -24.18
CA PHE A 823 -3.05 4.51 -22.75
C PHE A 823 -4.27 5.37 -22.42
N TYR A 824 -4.41 6.53 -23.08
CA TYR A 824 -5.58 7.40 -22.90
C TYR A 824 -6.88 6.73 -23.33
N LYS A 825 -6.92 6.07 -24.50
CA LYS A 825 -8.09 5.31 -24.96
C LYS A 825 -8.49 4.24 -23.94
N LYS A 826 -7.53 3.42 -23.50
CA LYS A 826 -7.78 2.34 -22.54
C LYS A 826 -8.30 2.85 -21.19
N TYR A 827 -7.71 3.92 -20.66
CA TYR A 827 -8.13 4.52 -19.40
C TYR A 827 -9.55 5.09 -19.49
N MET A 828 -9.85 5.84 -20.56
CA MET A 828 -11.16 6.45 -20.75
C MET A 828 -12.25 5.41 -21.01
N THR A 829 -11.95 4.34 -21.74
CA THR A 829 -12.86 3.20 -21.90
C THR A 829 -13.22 2.59 -20.55
N ASN A 830 -12.23 2.23 -19.71
CA ASN A 830 -12.49 1.67 -18.38
C ASN A 830 -13.27 2.62 -17.46
N TYR A 831 -12.94 3.93 -17.50
CA TYR A 831 -13.62 4.94 -16.69
C TYR A 831 -15.11 5.07 -17.08
N ILE A 832 -15.39 5.07 -18.38
CA ILE A 832 -16.78 5.13 -18.90
C ILE A 832 -17.53 3.85 -18.60
N GLU A 833 -16.90 2.68 -18.75
CA GLU A 833 -17.51 1.40 -18.36
C GLU A 833 -17.91 1.40 -16.88
N ASN A 834 -17.06 1.93 -16.00
CA ASN A 834 -17.39 2.06 -14.58
C ASN A 834 -18.54 3.04 -14.31
N ILE A 835 -18.57 4.21 -14.97
CA ILE A 835 -19.69 5.16 -14.84
C ILE A 835 -21.00 4.54 -15.35
N MET A 836 -20.96 3.86 -16.49
CA MET A 836 -22.13 3.20 -17.06
C MET A 836 -22.65 2.11 -16.12
N LYS A 837 -21.75 1.38 -15.46
CA LYS A 837 -22.07 0.34 -14.47
C LYS A 837 -22.60 0.90 -13.14
N GLU A 838 -22.10 2.04 -12.67
CA GLU A 838 -22.52 2.64 -11.40
C GLU A 838 -23.79 3.51 -11.50
N LYS A 839 -24.01 4.21 -12.62
CA LYS A 839 -25.06 5.24 -12.72
C LYS A 839 -26.21 4.89 -13.65
N TYR A 840 -26.07 3.92 -14.55
CA TYR A 840 -27.05 3.63 -15.59
C TYR A 840 -27.36 2.13 -15.68
N ASP A 841 -27.99 1.60 -14.62
CA ASP A 841 -28.47 0.22 -14.53
C ASP A 841 -29.51 -0.14 -15.63
N MET A 842 -30.04 0.86 -16.32
CA MET A 842 -31.01 0.72 -17.41
C MET A 842 -30.46 -0.06 -18.63
N PHE A 843 -29.16 -0.03 -18.90
CA PHE A 843 -28.58 -0.76 -20.05
C PHE A 843 -28.39 -2.25 -19.78
N ALA A 844 -28.12 -2.63 -18.52
CA ALA A 844 -28.03 -4.03 -18.11
C ALA A 844 -29.41 -4.72 -18.14
N VAL A 845 -30.48 -4.01 -17.77
CA VAL A 845 -31.87 -4.49 -17.85
C VAL A 845 -32.34 -4.70 -19.29
N LEU A 846 -31.80 -3.94 -20.26
CA LEU A 846 -32.20 -4.00 -21.67
C LEU A 846 -31.35 -4.97 -22.52
N GLY A 847 -30.29 -5.58 -21.97
CA GLY A 847 -29.45 -6.55 -22.68
C GLY A 847 -28.73 -6.01 -23.93
N VAL A 848 -28.48 -4.69 -23.99
CA VAL A 848 -27.88 -4.04 -25.17
C VAL A 848 -26.36 -4.01 -25.04
N ASP A 849 -25.67 -4.76 -25.89
CA ASP A 849 -24.21 -4.66 -26.06
C ASP A 849 -23.84 -3.30 -26.69
N TYR A 850 -22.75 -2.69 -26.24
CA TYR A 850 -22.24 -1.43 -26.80
C TYR A 850 -20.72 -1.46 -26.97
N ASN A 851 -20.23 -0.68 -27.94
CA ASN A 851 -18.83 -0.38 -28.16
C ASN A 851 -18.55 1.08 -27.78
N ILE A 852 -17.48 1.31 -27.02
CA ILE A 852 -16.94 2.65 -26.81
C ILE A 852 -15.88 2.88 -27.88
N ILE A 853 -16.10 3.88 -28.73
CA ILE A 853 -15.19 4.28 -29.80
C ILE A 853 -14.61 5.64 -29.47
N ILE A 854 -13.29 5.68 -29.27
CA ILE A 854 -12.50 6.91 -29.11
C ILE A 854 -11.59 6.99 -30.33
N LYS A 855 -11.90 7.88 -31.28
CA LYS A 855 -11.06 8.07 -32.46
C LYS A 855 -9.86 8.93 -32.09
N ASP A 856 -8.75 8.75 -32.80
CA ASP A 856 -7.51 9.48 -32.53
C ASP A 856 -7.64 11.00 -32.72
N GLU A 857 -8.54 11.45 -33.60
CA GLU A 857 -8.88 12.87 -33.79
C GLU A 857 -9.69 13.48 -32.65
N ASP A 858 -10.33 12.65 -31.82
CA ASP A 858 -11.17 13.07 -30.71
C ASP A 858 -10.43 13.04 -29.35
N ILE A 859 -9.15 12.64 -29.34
CA ILE A 859 -8.28 12.76 -28.17
C ILE A 859 -7.87 14.24 -28.03
N PRO A 860 -8.26 14.91 -26.93
CA PRO A 860 -8.07 16.35 -26.82
C PRO A 860 -6.59 16.74 -26.79
N ALA A 861 -6.16 17.57 -27.75
CA ALA A 861 -4.93 18.33 -27.60
C ALA A 861 -5.08 19.32 -26.42
N LYS A 862 -3.97 19.67 -25.76
CA LYS A 862 -3.94 20.55 -24.58
C LYS A 862 -4.85 21.78 -24.81
N GLY A 863 -5.94 21.88 -24.04
CA GLY A 863 -6.91 22.99 -24.10
C GLY A 863 -8.09 22.84 -25.08
N LYS A 864 -8.31 21.67 -25.70
CA LYS A 864 -9.49 21.39 -26.54
C LYS A 864 -10.39 20.31 -25.94
N MET A 865 -11.66 20.29 -26.33
CA MET A 865 -12.60 19.22 -25.97
C MET A 865 -12.41 18.01 -26.89
N GLY A 866 -12.48 16.82 -26.31
CA GLY A 866 -12.53 15.55 -27.03
C GLY A 866 -13.96 15.00 -27.08
N TYR A 867 -14.24 14.13 -28.05
CA TYR A 867 -15.53 13.46 -28.19
C TYR A 867 -15.38 11.95 -27.94
N ILE A 868 -16.42 11.34 -27.36
CA ILE A 868 -16.47 9.90 -27.15
C ILE A 868 -17.79 9.40 -27.71
N TYR A 869 -17.71 8.36 -28.56
CA TYR A 869 -18.86 7.77 -29.22
C TYR A 869 -19.20 6.45 -28.55
N ILE A 870 -20.44 6.30 -28.09
CA ILE A 870 -20.97 5.03 -27.60
C ILE A 870 -21.89 4.49 -28.68
N GLN A 871 -21.52 3.37 -29.29
CA GLN A 871 -22.25 2.77 -30.39
C GLN A 871 -22.83 1.41 -29.96
N PRO A 872 -24.15 1.23 -29.93
CA PRO A 872 -24.74 -0.08 -29.64
C PRO A 872 -24.36 -1.12 -30.73
N ARG A 873 -24.05 -2.35 -30.33
CA ARG A 873 -23.86 -3.49 -31.22
C ARG A 873 -25.22 -4.07 -31.58
N LEU A 874 -25.61 -3.90 -32.86
CA LEU A 874 -26.71 -4.59 -33.55
C LEU A 874 -28.02 -4.76 -32.77
N ILE A 875 -28.94 -3.82 -32.97
CA ILE A 875 -30.37 -4.02 -32.71
C ILE A 875 -31.06 -4.08 -34.08
N GLN A 876 -31.72 -5.20 -34.41
CA GLN A 876 -32.50 -5.36 -35.65
C GLN A 876 -33.84 -4.59 -35.63
N ASP A 877 -34.15 -3.90 -34.53
CA ASP A 877 -35.41 -3.18 -34.35
C ASP A 877 -35.25 -1.68 -34.67
N SER A 878 -35.91 -1.23 -35.74
CA SER A 878 -35.73 0.10 -36.34
C SER A 878 -36.20 1.26 -35.47
N ASP A 879 -37.11 1.01 -34.53
CA ASP A 879 -37.68 2.06 -33.67
C ASP A 879 -36.82 2.31 -32.43
N LEU A 880 -36.19 1.27 -31.88
CA LEU A 880 -35.22 1.41 -30.78
C LEU A 880 -33.89 2.01 -31.26
N TYR A 881 -33.49 1.69 -32.49
CA TYR A 881 -32.28 2.25 -33.12
C TYR A 881 -32.32 3.78 -33.25
N ARG A 882 -33.50 4.36 -33.50
CA ARG A 882 -33.70 5.83 -33.60
C ARG A 882 -33.64 6.56 -32.25
N VAL A 883 -33.96 5.89 -31.15
CA VAL A 883 -33.89 6.47 -29.80
C VAL A 883 -32.45 6.50 -29.28
N ILE A 884 -31.64 5.50 -29.62
CA ILE A 884 -30.26 5.36 -29.10
C ILE A 884 -29.23 6.15 -29.93
N THR A 885 -29.47 6.41 -31.22
CA THR A 885 -28.49 7.08 -32.13
C THR A 885 -28.17 8.56 -31.83
N ARG A 886 -28.65 9.13 -30.71
CA ARG A 886 -28.39 10.54 -30.36
C ARG A 886 -27.90 10.79 -28.93
N LEU A 887 -27.33 9.81 -28.24
CA LEU A 887 -26.56 10.10 -27.02
C LEU A 887 -25.15 10.62 -27.39
N LYS A 888 -24.99 11.94 -27.46
CA LYS A 888 -23.68 12.61 -27.40
C LYS A 888 -23.39 12.95 -25.94
N VAL A 889 -22.48 12.22 -25.31
CA VAL A 889 -21.99 12.56 -23.97
C VAL A 889 -20.86 13.59 -24.13
N ASN A 890 -21.14 14.84 -23.78
CA ASN A 890 -20.11 15.88 -23.68
C ASN A 890 -19.49 15.81 -22.29
N LEU A 891 -18.26 15.27 -22.17
CA LEU A 891 -17.51 15.30 -20.92
C LEU A 891 -16.63 16.56 -20.90
N LEU A 892 -16.86 17.45 -19.93
CA LEU A 892 -16.09 18.68 -19.79
C LEU A 892 -14.97 18.45 -18.76
N MET A 893 -13.74 18.21 -19.22
CA MET A 893 -12.55 18.14 -18.36
C MET A 893 -11.79 19.48 -18.41
N TYR A 894 -11.78 20.21 -17.30
CA TYR A 894 -10.95 21.41 -17.16
C TYR A 894 -9.51 21.02 -16.83
N CYS A 895 -8.59 21.16 -17.78
CA CYS A 895 -7.17 21.30 -17.47
C CYS A 895 -6.93 22.74 -17.00
N THR A 896 -6.90 22.98 -15.69
CA THR A 896 -6.41 24.24 -15.15
C THR A 896 -4.91 24.33 -15.40
N CYS A 897 -4.47 25.41 -16.04
CA CYS A 897 -3.05 25.76 -16.12
C CYS A 897 -2.55 26.06 -14.70
N VAL A 898 -1.39 25.49 -14.35
CA VAL A 898 -0.46 26.11 -13.40
C VAL A 898 0.28 27.20 -14.15
#